data_AF-A0AAV2M5G8-F1
#
_entry.id   AF-A0AAV2M5G8-F1
#
_cell.length_a   1.000
_cell.length_b   1.000
_cell.length_c   1.000
_cell.angle_alpha   90.00
_cell.angle_beta   90.00
_cell.angle_gamma   90.00
#
_symmetry.space_group_name_H-M   'P 1'
#
loop_
_entity.id
_entity.type
_entity.pdbx_description
1 polymer ?
#
loop_
_entity_poly.entity_id
_entity_poly.type
_entity_poly.pdbx_seq_one_letter_code
_entity_poly.pdbx_strand_id
1 'polypeptide(L)'
;MLNGAGLDRSAVSTDPEEQQPQRDSSTLLPGEDACVAAGLARSPGGGGSVSWLFLQAELELDLHLRGLSFSEPVRFVYNPLQYAWNLHRSFVETYCKAGVRVLFLGMNPGPFGMGQTGVPFGEVKSVVEWMQISGEVGRPPEEHPKRRVVGLQCTQSEVSGARFWGFFRKLCHDPHLFFRHCFVHNLCPLMFMASSGKNLTPPELKRAEREALLAQCDAALCRVVRVLGVSLVIGVGRVAEHRARKALSTVGSSARVEGIMHPSPRNPAANKGWEAVARGRLEELGPVSQSVVKSFCRYFSLSSSMDLSGPPRPSRPSMDPPGPPATARFRNVGRFYFPQIRVECHVSLGPEPRWSNRDWIGIFKVGWTSLKEYYTYTWVNVPDSFSEGAAVDCCALFHAFYLPRPGPAEYQFVYVDQSGLERGRSGAFTFCSPKPLEELETVREEPGEEAGTEGEPKGKEEEELMLVVPRATLLQRRLEDSVKRVLSLQAELDQTRSELREERERRERGEREWGREREALTKEMSEMKMTIAQYTDTLQRMEGTHQNVKYNQENLSTELSKLLREKEESVRRIQELQEDLRTLTEREREDQAEADRLRERVKKYSSQMKHEEEKRKALQSQCESLSSELRGLQERLDSSELQSPSLRRDLREITSRHSQLHTELQQSRLQGAQLSLQLSQDQLQLREERATWTLEREESRVAAETEQKRLEELNAELRRTEVWLQDERAERERLERELHQLRAQQRELQELKSVRRKTETEEQQSSTDDTEEDPCPKEDGETACDEDTSSSSSPQLCSQSSVEEEEELYESAKDDLSVHRPAICSDLCDPYMWKKSEEEEERRVRRGERRDERKKSEEEEERRVRRGERRDERKKSEEEEERRVRRGKRRDKRTEE
;
A
#
# COMPACT_ATOMS: atom_id res chain seq x y z
N MET A 1 27.93 -0.59 57.00
CA MET A 1 28.32 -0.49 58.42
C MET A 1 27.80 0.82 58.97
N LEU A 2 27.35 0.87 60.23
CA LEU A 2 26.94 2.06 61.01
C LEU A 2 25.84 2.92 60.34
N ASN A 3 24.55 2.74 60.64
CA ASN A 3 23.80 2.98 61.89
C ASN A 3 23.52 4.46 62.20
N GLY A 4 22.23 4.80 62.24
CA GLY A 4 21.64 6.02 62.80
C GLY A 4 20.11 5.87 62.71
N ALA A 5 19.36 5.99 63.81
CA ALA A 5 17.99 5.48 63.89
C ALA A 5 17.03 6.35 64.73
N GLY A 6 15.74 6.29 64.37
CA GLY A 6 14.54 6.82 65.04
C GLY A 6 13.35 6.56 64.09
N LEU A 7 12.26 5.85 64.42
CA LEU A 7 11.33 5.95 65.56
C LEU A 7 10.51 7.27 65.51
N ASP A 8 9.16 7.26 65.60
CA ASP A 8 8.22 6.16 65.89
C ASP A 8 6.84 6.31 65.16
N ARG A 9 5.92 5.37 65.43
CA ARG A 9 4.58 5.16 64.83
C ARG A 9 3.59 6.29 65.18
N SER A 10 2.52 6.56 64.41
CA SER A 10 1.23 5.81 64.35
C SER A 10 0.14 6.76 63.81
N ALA A 11 -1.05 6.39 63.33
CA ALA A 11 -1.64 5.15 62.78
C ALA A 11 -3.03 5.51 62.14
N VAL A 12 -3.78 4.52 61.60
CA VAL A 12 -5.21 4.59 61.19
C VAL A 12 -5.50 5.42 59.91
N SER A 13 -6.39 5.04 58.98
CA SER A 13 -6.65 3.79 58.21
C SER A 13 -7.92 4.00 57.36
N THR A 14 -7.95 3.59 56.09
CA THR A 14 -9.15 3.03 55.41
C THR A 14 -8.83 2.59 53.97
N ASP A 15 -8.95 1.29 53.72
CA ASP A 15 -9.16 0.66 52.40
C ASP A 15 -10.69 0.76 52.03
N PRO A 16 -11.23 0.22 50.90
CA PRO A 16 -10.64 -0.73 49.96
C PRO A 16 -11.01 -0.54 48.46
N GLU A 17 -10.82 -1.63 47.70
CA GLU A 17 -11.35 -1.99 46.36
C GLU A 17 -10.74 -1.23 45.15
N GLU A 18 -9.99 -1.81 44.20
CA GLU A 18 -9.94 -3.15 43.54
C GLU A 18 -10.59 -3.14 42.15
N GLN A 19 -9.80 -3.42 41.09
CA GLN A 19 -10.06 -4.46 40.08
C GLN A 19 -9.03 -4.43 38.93
N GLN A 20 -8.42 -5.59 38.68
CA GLN A 20 -7.80 -5.94 37.39
C GLN A 20 -8.69 -6.97 36.69
N PRO A 21 -8.66 -7.04 35.35
CA PRO A 21 -8.20 -8.29 34.70
C PRO A 21 -6.93 -8.02 33.87
N GLN A 22 -5.84 -8.77 34.06
CA GLN A 22 -5.56 -10.11 33.49
C GLN A 22 -5.23 -10.13 31.99
N ARG A 23 -4.31 -11.05 31.62
CA ARG A 23 -3.83 -11.28 30.26
C ARG A 23 -4.63 -12.40 29.60
N ASP A 24 -4.65 -12.42 28.27
CA ASP A 24 -4.69 -13.67 27.51
C ASP A 24 -3.84 -13.58 26.23
N SER A 25 -3.48 -14.73 25.64
CA SER A 25 -2.61 -14.82 24.46
C SER A 25 -2.73 -16.17 23.74
N SER A 26 -2.98 -16.18 22.42
CA SER A 26 -2.56 -17.26 21.49
C SER A 26 -2.90 -16.99 20.01
N THR A 27 -2.16 -17.65 19.10
CA THR A 27 -2.53 -18.04 17.69
C THR A 27 -2.70 -16.90 16.65
N LEU A 28 -1.81 -16.63 15.65
CA LEU A 28 -1.29 -17.43 14.51
C LEU A 28 -2.38 -17.74 13.42
N LEU A 29 -2.24 -17.64 12.09
CA LEU A 29 -1.18 -17.21 11.13
C LEU A 29 -1.83 -16.51 9.85
N PRO A 30 -1.43 -16.67 8.55
CA PRO A 30 -0.71 -15.60 7.81
C PRO A 30 -1.20 -15.24 6.36
N GLY A 31 -0.50 -14.30 5.69
CA GLY A 31 -0.51 -14.07 4.23
C GLY A 31 -1.25 -12.78 3.76
N GLU A 32 -0.87 -12.07 2.69
CA GLU A 32 0.28 -12.18 1.75
C GLU A 32 0.78 -10.78 1.29
N ASP A 33 1.86 -10.79 0.49
CA ASP A 33 2.87 -9.77 0.23
C ASP A 33 2.53 -8.40 -0.41
N ALA A 34 3.35 -7.41 -0.01
CA ALA A 34 4.05 -6.39 -0.81
C ALA A 34 3.36 -5.58 -1.94
N CYS A 35 3.48 -4.25 -1.84
CA CYS A 35 4.28 -3.48 -2.83
C CYS A 35 4.72 -2.10 -2.28
N VAL A 36 5.88 -1.58 -2.72
CA VAL A 36 6.42 -0.27 -2.30
C VAL A 36 6.24 0.79 -3.40
N ALA A 37 5.13 1.54 -3.36
CA ALA A 37 4.97 2.81 -4.09
C ALA A 37 3.81 3.68 -3.53
N ALA A 38 4.05 4.99 -3.45
CA ALA A 38 3.09 6.12 -3.35
C ALA A 38 1.65 5.87 -2.81
N GLY A 39 1.34 6.39 -1.59
CA GLY A 39 -0.03 6.26 -1.04
C GLY A 39 -0.39 7.09 0.20
N LEU A 40 -0.08 8.39 0.28
CA LEU A 40 -0.53 9.25 1.40
C LEU A 40 -2.01 9.69 1.25
N ALA A 41 -2.92 8.72 1.39
CA ALA A 41 -4.37 8.90 1.35
C ALA A 41 -5.04 8.44 2.66
N ARG A 42 -5.21 9.38 3.59
CA ARG A 42 -6.17 9.43 4.73
C ARG A 42 -6.67 8.10 5.34
N SER A 43 -6.36 7.89 6.63
CA SER A 43 -7.37 7.38 7.58
C SER A 43 -7.93 8.56 8.40
N PRO A 44 -9.26 8.78 8.48
CA PRO A 44 -9.85 9.95 9.12
C PRO A 44 -10.17 9.72 10.61
N GLY A 45 -9.19 9.87 11.50
CA GLY A 45 -9.40 9.70 12.96
C GLY A 45 -8.61 10.62 13.90
N GLY A 46 -7.42 11.13 13.51
CA GLY A 46 -6.58 12.01 14.34
C GLY A 46 -6.91 13.50 14.15
N GLY A 47 -8.01 13.97 14.76
CA GLY A 47 -8.55 15.32 14.55
C GLY A 47 -7.82 16.48 15.24
N GLY A 48 -6.57 16.78 14.85
CA GLY A 48 -5.90 18.02 15.25
C GLY A 48 -6.60 19.28 14.72
N SER A 49 -6.62 20.37 15.50
CA SER A 49 -7.20 21.66 15.07
C SER A 49 -6.53 22.18 13.79
N VAL A 50 -7.28 22.87 12.93
CA VAL A 50 -6.74 23.56 11.74
C VAL A 50 -5.61 24.53 12.12
N SER A 51 -5.75 25.26 13.24
CA SER A 51 -4.69 26.12 13.77
C SER A 51 -3.43 25.35 14.16
N TRP A 52 -3.58 24.16 14.75
CA TRP A 52 -2.45 23.32 15.18
C TRP A 52 -1.72 22.70 13.97
N LEU A 53 -2.47 22.20 12.99
CA LEU A 53 -1.92 21.69 11.72
C LEU A 53 -1.24 22.79 10.89
N PHE A 54 -1.70 24.03 10.99
CA PHE A 54 -1.06 25.20 10.36
C PHE A 54 0.26 25.54 11.06
N LEU A 55 0.27 25.66 12.38
CA LEU A 55 1.48 25.89 13.17
C LEU A 55 2.51 24.76 13.00
N GLN A 56 2.07 23.50 12.88
CA GLN A 56 2.96 22.38 12.56
C GLN A 56 3.61 22.56 11.18
N ALA A 57 2.86 23.00 10.16
CA ALA A 57 3.41 23.26 8.83
C ALA A 57 4.46 24.39 8.83
N GLU A 58 4.28 25.40 9.69
CA GLU A 58 5.24 26.49 9.89
C GLU A 58 6.47 26.07 10.70
N LEU A 59 6.33 25.24 11.73
CA LEU A 59 7.45 24.66 12.47
C LEU A 59 8.27 23.70 11.61
N GLU A 60 7.62 22.88 10.78
CA GLU A 60 8.32 22.06 9.79
C GLU A 60 9.05 22.92 8.75
N LEU A 61 8.44 24.02 8.26
CA LEU A 61 9.14 24.95 7.37
C LEU A 61 10.36 25.58 8.08
N ASP A 62 10.22 26.03 9.32
CA ASP A 62 11.32 26.60 10.12
C ASP A 62 12.52 25.64 10.22
N LEU A 63 12.26 24.36 10.53
CA LEU A 63 13.31 23.33 10.59
C LEU A 63 14.06 23.16 9.26
N HIS A 64 13.36 23.16 8.12
CA HIS A 64 14.01 23.09 6.80
C HIS A 64 14.79 24.37 6.48
N LEU A 65 14.31 25.54 6.91
CA LEU A 65 14.96 26.83 6.65
C LEU A 65 16.23 27.03 7.50
N ARG A 66 16.32 26.44 8.70
CA ARG A 66 17.56 26.42 9.52
C ARG A 66 18.74 25.77 8.81
N GLY A 67 18.50 24.89 7.84
CA GLY A 67 19.52 24.24 7.02
C GLY A 67 20.07 25.09 5.86
N LEU A 68 19.57 26.32 5.67
CA LEU A 68 19.96 27.18 4.55
C LEU A 68 20.94 28.29 4.97
N SER A 69 22.12 28.30 4.35
CA SER A 69 23.10 29.39 4.45
C SER A 69 22.91 30.41 3.34
N PHE A 70 23.07 31.69 3.67
CA PHE A 70 22.96 32.82 2.73
C PHE A 70 24.26 33.62 2.76
N SER A 71 24.83 33.90 1.57
CA SER A 71 26.07 34.64 1.42
C SER A 71 25.84 36.10 1.00
N GLU A 72 26.91 36.89 0.90
CA GLU A 72 26.80 38.30 0.51
C GLU A 72 25.98 38.49 -0.79
N PRO A 73 25.05 39.46 -0.87
CA PRO A 73 24.92 40.63 0.00
C PRO A 73 24.15 40.41 1.31
N VAL A 74 23.67 39.20 1.63
CA VAL A 74 23.02 38.94 2.93
C VAL A 74 24.07 38.94 4.04
N ARG A 75 23.79 39.66 5.14
CA ARG A 75 24.57 39.59 6.39
C ARG A 75 23.70 39.26 7.61
N PHE A 76 22.43 39.67 7.61
CA PHE A 76 21.50 39.38 8.71
C PHE A 76 20.26 38.67 8.16
N VAL A 77 19.82 37.62 8.85
CA VAL A 77 18.60 36.86 8.55
C VAL A 77 17.76 36.84 9.83
N TYR A 78 16.55 37.40 9.75
CA TYR A 78 15.61 37.42 10.87
C TYR A 78 14.45 36.47 10.57
N ASN A 79 14.03 35.69 11.58
CA ASN A 79 12.88 34.80 11.50
C ASN A 79 11.87 35.08 12.63
N PRO A 80 10.76 35.81 12.35
CA PRO A 80 9.75 36.12 13.36
C PRO A 80 9.05 34.88 13.92
N LEU A 81 9.02 33.75 13.18
CA LEU A 81 8.45 32.50 13.69
C LEU A 81 9.30 31.85 14.80
N GLN A 82 10.50 32.39 15.06
CA GLN A 82 11.32 32.01 16.22
C GLN A 82 11.15 33.03 17.36
N TYR A 83 11.53 34.30 17.14
CA TYR A 83 11.57 35.29 18.23
C TYR A 83 10.23 35.96 18.54
N ALA A 84 9.25 35.94 17.63
CA ALA A 84 7.89 36.46 17.86
C ALA A 84 6.85 35.32 17.91
N TRP A 85 7.30 34.08 18.16
CA TRP A 85 6.46 32.87 18.10
C TRP A 85 5.20 32.95 18.97
N ASN A 86 5.30 33.48 20.20
CA ASN A 86 4.16 33.55 21.12
C ASN A 86 3.02 34.44 20.58
N LEU A 87 3.37 35.60 20.01
CA LEU A 87 2.39 36.54 19.41
C LEU A 87 1.84 35.98 18.09
N HIS A 88 2.71 35.40 17.25
CA HIS A 88 2.30 34.72 16.03
C HIS A 88 1.34 33.54 16.31
N ARG A 89 1.69 32.68 17.27
CA ARG A 89 0.86 31.56 17.73
C ARG A 89 -0.50 32.06 18.23
N SER A 90 -0.53 33.12 19.03
CA SER A 90 -1.77 33.75 19.51
C SER A 90 -2.67 34.21 18.34
N PHE A 91 -2.09 34.84 17.32
CA PHE A 91 -2.79 35.20 16.08
C PHE A 91 -3.37 33.97 15.34
N VAL A 92 -2.59 32.91 15.14
CA VAL A 92 -3.04 31.68 14.45
C VAL A 92 -4.08 30.92 15.27
N GLU A 93 -3.88 30.73 16.58
CA GLU A 93 -4.85 30.05 17.45
C GLU A 93 -6.16 30.83 17.58
N THR A 94 -6.13 32.17 17.53
CA THR A 94 -7.34 33.02 17.52
C THR A 94 -8.08 32.94 16.19
N TYR A 95 -7.38 33.10 15.05
CA TYR A 95 -8.03 33.37 13.77
C TYR A 95 -7.97 32.25 12.71
N CYS A 96 -7.07 31.28 12.84
CA CYS A 96 -6.95 30.15 11.89
C CYS A 96 -7.95 29.02 12.24
N LYS A 97 -9.24 29.29 12.05
CA LYS A 97 -10.33 28.33 12.29
C LYS A 97 -10.71 27.54 11.02
N ALA A 98 -11.48 26.47 11.18
CA ALA A 98 -12.08 25.76 10.05
C ALA A 98 -13.09 26.66 9.31
N GLY A 99 -13.15 26.57 7.98
CA GLY A 99 -14.10 27.35 7.15
C GLY A 99 -13.49 28.51 6.35
N VAL A 100 -12.18 28.73 6.45
CA VAL A 100 -11.44 29.67 5.57
C VAL A 100 -11.59 29.22 4.11
N ARG A 101 -11.93 30.16 3.22
CA ARG A 101 -12.13 29.91 1.77
C ARG A 101 -11.14 30.65 0.88
N VAL A 102 -10.50 31.69 1.42
CA VAL A 102 -9.56 32.58 0.72
C VAL A 102 -8.29 32.75 1.54
N LEU A 103 -7.11 32.50 0.94
CA LEU A 103 -5.81 32.79 1.55
C LEU A 103 -5.17 34.00 0.85
N PHE A 104 -4.95 35.10 1.57
CA PHE A 104 -4.08 36.18 1.11
C PHE A 104 -2.63 35.81 1.40
N LEU A 105 -1.78 35.86 0.36
CA LEU A 105 -0.39 35.47 0.45
C LEU A 105 0.52 36.66 0.19
N GLY A 106 1.23 37.13 1.22
CA GLY A 106 2.34 38.06 1.08
C GLY A 106 3.64 37.39 0.64
N MET A 107 4.67 38.17 0.36
CA MET A 107 5.97 37.65 -0.07
C MET A 107 6.83 37.19 1.13
N ASN A 108 7.19 38.12 2.01
CA ASN A 108 7.97 37.88 3.22
C ASN A 108 7.81 39.06 4.22
N PRO A 109 8.24 38.93 5.49
CA PRO A 109 8.14 40.02 6.47
C PRO A 109 8.78 41.33 6.03
N GLY A 110 8.13 42.44 6.35
CA GLY A 110 8.74 43.77 6.43
C GLY A 110 9.28 44.06 7.85
N PRO A 111 10.23 45.01 7.98
CA PRO A 111 11.00 45.24 9.21
C PRO A 111 10.23 45.92 10.35
N PHE A 112 9.04 46.45 10.09
CA PHE A 112 8.24 47.21 11.07
C PHE A 112 6.82 46.65 11.25
N GLY A 113 6.40 45.71 10.39
CA GLY A 113 5.20 44.91 10.54
C GLY A 113 5.53 43.54 11.15
N MET A 114 5.47 42.48 10.32
CA MET A 114 5.72 41.10 10.77
C MET A 114 7.11 40.90 11.41
N GLY A 115 8.13 41.70 11.05
CA GLY A 115 9.44 41.70 11.72
C GLY A 115 9.45 42.23 13.16
N GLN A 116 8.34 42.79 13.64
CA GLN A 116 8.14 43.23 15.03
C GLN A 116 7.01 42.45 15.73
N THR A 117 6.00 41.98 14.99
CA THR A 117 4.80 41.35 15.57
C THR A 117 4.68 39.85 15.31
N GLY A 118 5.39 39.27 14.33
CA GLY A 118 5.13 37.92 13.86
C GLY A 118 3.82 37.74 13.08
N VAL A 119 2.94 38.75 13.03
CA VAL A 119 1.68 38.69 12.26
C VAL A 119 1.92 39.11 10.80
N PRO A 120 1.44 38.37 9.78
CA PRO A 120 1.55 38.75 8.37
C PRO A 120 0.97 40.14 8.07
N PHE A 121 1.73 41.00 7.37
CA PHE A 121 1.43 42.44 7.20
C PHE A 121 1.18 43.19 8.54
N GLY A 122 1.56 42.62 9.67
CA GLY A 122 1.12 43.01 11.02
C GLY A 122 1.79 44.27 11.53
N GLU A 123 1.37 45.41 11.02
CA GLU A 123 1.67 46.72 11.58
C GLU A 123 1.12 46.84 13.01
N VAL A 124 1.91 47.37 13.95
CA VAL A 124 1.67 47.26 15.40
C VAL A 124 0.30 47.77 15.82
N LYS A 125 -0.12 48.95 15.33
CA LYS A 125 -1.41 49.54 15.68
C LYS A 125 -2.58 48.67 15.22
N SER A 126 -2.48 48.10 14.02
CA SER A 126 -3.47 47.18 13.46
C SER A 126 -3.55 45.85 14.23
N VAL A 127 -2.42 45.32 14.70
CA VAL A 127 -2.36 44.06 15.47
C VAL A 127 -2.93 44.25 16.88
N VAL A 128 -2.60 45.36 17.56
CA VAL A 128 -3.02 45.61 18.94
C VAL A 128 -4.44 46.16 19.04
N GLU A 129 -4.78 47.23 18.29
CA GLU A 129 -6.09 47.88 18.45
C GLU A 129 -7.24 47.12 17.80
N TRP A 130 -6.99 46.47 16.65
CA TRP A 130 -8.04 45.91 15.82
C TRP A 130 -8.09 44.39 15.88
N MET A 131 -6.95 43.69 15.77
CA MET A 131 -6.93 42.23 15.95
C MET A 131 -6.88 41.80 17.42
N GLN A 132 -6.58 42.71 18.35
CA GLN A 132 -6.47 42.45 19.79
C GLN A 132 -5.46 41.34 20.16
N ILE A 133 -4.44 41.12 19.32
CA ILE A 133 -3.39 40.13 19.60
C ILE A 133 -2.25 40.78 20.38
N SER A 134 -2.04 40.29 21.60
CA SER A 134 -0.88 40.58 22.43
C SER A 134 0.01 39.33 22.60
N GLY A 135 1.26 39.55 23.00
CA GLY A 135 2.22 38.48 23.30
C GLY A 135 3.62 39.04 23.48
N GLU A 136 4.52 38.22 24.02
CA GLU A 136 5.93 38.56 24.12
C GLU A 136 6.63 38.43 22.76
N VAL A 137 7.63 39.28 22.55
CA VAL A 137 8.51 39.26 21.37
C VAL A 137 9.96 39.40 21.84
N GLY A 138 10.74 38.35 21.61
CA GLY A 138 12.18 38.33 21.84
C GLY A 138 12.96 39.02 20.71
N ARG A 139 14.22 38.63 20.51
CA ARG A 139 15.11 39.18 19.47
C ARG A 139 15.77 38.07 18.66
N PRO A 140 16.13 38.31 17.39
CA PRO A 140 16.94 37.39 16.61
C PRO A 140 18.38 37.31 17.18
N PRO A 141 19.15 36.23 16.92
CA PRO A 141 20.48 36.04 17.51
C PRO A 141 21.50 37.13 17.17
N GLU A 142 21.42 37.72 15.97
CA GLU A 142 22.21 38.88 15.56
C GLU A 142 21.30 40.01 15.07
N GLU A 143 21.32 41.15 15.75
CA GLU A 143 20.58 42.35 15.35
C GLU A 143 21.46 43.33 14.55
N HIS A 144 20.93 43.85 13.43
CA HIS A 144 21.53 45.02 12.79
C HIS A 144 21.06 46.31 13.51
N PRO A 145 21.96 47.24 13.92
CA PRO A 145 21.61 48.39 14.78
C PRO A 145 20.48 49.30 14.27
N LYS A 146 20.29 49.44 12.95
CA LYS A 146 19.19 50.25 12.35
C LYS A 146 17.88 49.47 12.16
N ARG A 147 17.80 48.24 12.66
CA ARG A 147 16.74 47.24 12.42
C ARG A 147 16.50 46.39 13.67
N ARG A 148 16.49 47.02 14.84
CA ARG A 148 16.24 46.33 16.11
C ARG A 148 14.79 45.84 16.19
N VAL A 149 14.59 44.71 16.86
CA VAL A 149 13.29 44.18 17.26
C VAL A 149 12.97 44.71 18.64
N VAL A 150 11.86 45.46 18.72
CA VAL A 150 11.32 46.04 19.96
C VAL A 150 9.86 45.61 20.19
N GLY A 151 9.38 44.63 19.41
CA GLY A 151 8.05 44.05 19.58
C GLY A 151 6.92 45.06 19.38
N LEU A 152 5.90 44.95 20.22
CA LEU A 152 4.76 45.88 20.27
C LEU A 152 5.13 47.31 20.70
N GLN A 153 6.38 47.57 21.12
CA GLN A 153 6.88 48.91 21.41
C GLN A 153 7.42 49.63 20.16
N CYS A 154 7.29 49.04 18.97
CA CYS A 154 7.77 49.66 17.73
C CYS A 154 6.91 50.86 17.32
N THR A 155 7.48 52.07 17.41
CA THR A 155 6.83 53.33 17.04
C THR A 155 6.79 53.59 15.52
N GLN A 156 7.44 52.77 14.70
CA GLN A 156 7.44 52.90 13.24
C GLN A 156 6.29 52.07 12.63
N SER A 157 5.31 52.74 12.04
CA SER A 157 4.20 52.09 11.34
C SER A 157 4.62 51.56 9.96
N GLU A 158 4.39 50.28 9.69
CA GLU A 158 4.67 49.70 8.37
C GLU A 158 3.57 50.06 7.36
N VAL A 159 3.84 51.02 6.48
CA VAL A 159 2.90 51.53 5.45
C VAL A 159 2.22 50.42 4.63
N SER A 160 2.92 49.32 4.33
CA SER A 160 2.32 48.15 3.65
C SER A 160 1.21 47.50 4.48
N GLY A 161 1.46 47.33 5.78
CA GLY A 161 0.55 46.72 6.75
C GLY A 161 -0.61 47.64 7.12
N ALA A 162 -0.33 48.90 7.43
CA ALA A 162 -1.33 49.93 7.74
C ALA A 162 -2.35 50.09 6.59
N ARG A 163 -1.90 50.01 5.32
CA ARG A 163 -2.79 50.00 4.15
C ARG A 163 -3.60 48.70 4.06
N PHE A 164 -2.95 47.54 4.17
CA PHE A 164 -3.61 46.24 4.04
C PHE A 164 -4.68 46.02 5.11
N TRP A 165 -4.33 46.19 6.38
CA TRP A 165 -5.27 46.00 7.50
C TRP A 165 -6.20 47.19 7.70
N GLY A 166 -5.79 48.42 7.39
CA GLY A 166 -6.68 49.58 7.36
C GLY A 166 -7.82 49.41 6.34
N PHE A 167 -7.54 48.84 5.17
CA PHE A 167 -8.55 48.48 4.18
C PHE A 167 -9.54 47.42 4.71
N PHE A 168 -9.04 46.34 5.32
CA PHE A 168 -9.93 45.33 5.88
C PHE A 168 -10.67 45.77 7.14
N ARG A 169 -10.12 46.66 7.99
CA ARG A 169 -10.82 47.32 9.12
C ARG A 169 -11.97 48.24 8.65
N LYS A 170 -11.83 48.85 7.47
CA LYS A 170 -12.90 49.64 6.82
C LYS A 170 -14.01 48.78 6.24
N LEU A 171 -13.71 47.57 5.75
CA LEU A 171 -14.70 46.62 5.24
C LEU A 171 -15.37 45.80 6.36
N CYS A 172 -14.57 45.41 7.36
CA CYS A 172 -14.91 44.53 8.46
C CYS A 172 -14.49 45.22 9.75
N HIS A 173 -15.43 45.89 10.44
CA HIS A 173 -15.10 46.59 11.68
C HIS A 173 -14.62 45.65 12.79
N ASP A 174 -15.17 44.43 12.83
CA ASP A 174 -14.73 43.30 13.63
C ASP A 174 -13.77 42.40 12.82
N PRO A 175 -12.56 42.06 13.32
CA PRO A 175 -11.63 41.14 12.65
C PRO A 175 -12.22 39.74 12.44
N HIS A 176 -13.07 39.22 13.35
CA HIS A 176 -13.66 37.89 13.22
C HIS A 176 -14.53 37.77 11.96
N LEU A 177 -15.16 38.85 11.49
CA LEU A 177 -15.91 38.86 10.23
C LEU A 177 -15.01 38.58 9.02
N PHE A 178 -13.80 39.16 8.99
CA PHE A 178 -12.79 38.85 7.97
C PHE A 178 -12.27 37.41 8.11
N PHE A 179 -11.83 37.04 9.32
CA PHE A 179 -11.18 35.75 9.55
C PHE A 179 -12.11 34.53 9.47
N ARG A 180 -13.43 34.73 9.54
CA ARG A 180 -14.46 33.71 9.26
C ARG A 180 -14.31 33.03 7.89
N HIS A 181 -13.79 33.75 6.89
CA HIS A 181 -13.68 33.26 5.51
C HIS A 181 -12.32 33.53 4.84
N CYS A 182 -11.50 34.43 5.40
CA CYS A 182 -10.19 34.79 4.89
C CYS A 182 -9.10 34.47 5.90
N PHE A 183 -7.90 34.10 5.44
CA PHE A 183 -6.71 34.06 6.28
C PHE A 183 -5.54 34.71 5.55
N VAL A 184 -4.47 35.06 6.27
CA VAL A 184 -3.31 35.79 5.72
C VAL A 184 -2.02 35.13 6.18
N HIS A 185 -1.10 34.89 5.25
CA HIS A 185 0.19 34.23 5.48
C HIS A 185 1.25 34.86 4.56
N ASN A 186 2.53 34.54 4.77
CA ASN A 186 3.64 34.97 3.91
C ASN A 186 4.29 33.73 3.28
N LEU A 187 4.59 33.78 1.98
CA LEU A 187 5.27 32.69 1.26
C LEU A 187 6.58 32.28 1.95
N CYS A 188 7.36 33.26 2.41
CA CYS A 188 8.62 33.05 3.12
C CYS A 188 8.57 33.76 4.48
N PRO A 189 8.89 33.09 5.61
CA PRO A 189 8.91 33.72 6.93
C PRO A 189 10.19 34.52 7.21
N LEU A 190 11.20 34.48 6.33
CA LEU A 190 12.50 35.11 6.58
C LEU A 190 12.56 36.56 6.06
N MET A 191 13.24 37.42 6.82
CA MET A 191 13.63 38.76 6.40
C MET A 191 15.16 38.84 6.27
N PHE A 192 15.62 39.25 5.09
CA PHE A 192 17.05 39.32 4.74
C PHE A 192 17.52 40.77 4.71
N MET A 193 18.70 41.04 5.25
CA MET A 193 19.29 42.38 5.25
C MET A 193 20.78 42.35 4.93
N ALA A 194 21.22 43.35 4.18
CA ALA A 194 22.63 43.61 3.94
C ALA A 194 23.32 44.20 5.18
N SER A 195 24.66 44.24 5.16
CA SER A 195 25.51 44.83 6.20
C SER A 195 25.15 46.28 6.58
N SER A 196 24.50 47.03 5.68
CA SER A 196 24.01 48.39 5.89
C SER A 196 22.61 48.51 6.51
N GLY A 197 21.92 47.38 6.71
CA GLY A 197 20.49 47.34 7.10
C GLY A 197 19.52 47.62 5.94
N LYS A 198 19.98 47.62 4.69
CA LYS A 198 19.09 47.57 3.52
C LYS A 198 18.35 46.23 3.53
N ASN A 199 17.02 46.27 3.56
CA ASN A 199 16.18 45.08 3.37
C ASN A 199 16.38 44.52 1.94
N LEU A 200 16.67 43.23 1.87
CA LEU A 200 16.75 42.42 0.66
C LEU A 200 15.49 41.55 0.57
N THR A 201 14.85 41.55 -0.59
CA THR A 201 13.68 40.70 -0.88
C THR A 201 14.13 39.37 -1.51
N PRO A 202 13.34 38.28 -1.44
CA PRO A 202 13.72 37.00 -2.04
C PRO A 202 14.18 37.07 -3.52
N PRO A 203 13.63 37.93 -4.40
CA PRO A 203 14.18 38.14 -5.75
C PRO A 203 15.61 38.70 -5.79
N GLU A 204 16.00 39.54 -4.83
CA GLU A 204 17.35 40.16 -4.72
C GLU A 204 18.43 39.18 -4.21
N LEU A 205 18.06 37.96 -3.79
CA LEU A 205 19.00 36.91 -3.37
C LEU A 205 19.68 36.23 -4.57
N LYS A 206 20.85 35.62 -4.33
CA LYS A 206 21.57 34.83 -5.35
C LYS A 206 20.71 33.67 -5.84
N ARG A 207 20.88 33.31 -7.12
CA ARG A 207 19.99 32.36 -7.81
C ARG A 207 19.81 31.02 -7.07
N ALA A 208 20.91 30.38 -6.68
CA ALA A 208 20.88 29.07 -6.01
C ALA A 208 20.21 29.14 -4.62
N GLU A 209 20.63 30.10 -3.78
CA GLU A 209 20.06 30.35 -2.45
C GLU A 209 18.55 30.62 -2.54
N ARG A 210 18.14 31.45 -3.50
CA ARG A 210 16.74 31.77 -3.78
C ARG A 210 15.92 30.58 -4.27
N GLU A 211 16.51 29.73 -5.10
CA GLU A 211 15.84 28.53 -5.63
C GLU A 211 15.69 27.44 -4.55
N ALA A 212 16.69 27.25 -3.69
CA ALA A 212 16.61 26.39 -2.51
C ALA A 212 15.60 26.90 -1.47
N LEU A 213 15.68 28.19 -1.09
CA LEU A 213 14.73 28.85 -0.20
C LEU A 213 13.29 28.69 -0.68
N LEU A 214 13.02 29.04 -1.93
CA LEU A 214 11.67 29.03 -2.45
C LEU A 214 11.15 27.63 -2.74
N ALA A 215 12.01 26.61 -2.90
CA ALA A 215 11.55 25.22 -2.95
C ALA A 215 10.91 24.77 -1.62
N GLN A 216 11.51 25.12 -0.48
CA GLN A 216 10.95 24.81 0.84
C GLN A 216 9.66 25.60 1.10
N CYS A 217 9.65 26.91 0.76
CA CYS A 217 8.46 27.75 0.84
C CYS A 217 7.31 27.28 -0.07
N ASP A 218 7.60 26.93 -1.33
CA ASP A 218 6.60 26.44 -2.29
C ASP A 218 5.99 25.11 -1.78
N ALA A 219 6.78 24.23 -1.15
CA ALA A 219 6.30 22.98 -0.55
C ALA A 219 5.44 23.20 0.71
N ALA A 220 5.86 24.09 1.61
CA ALA A 220 5.09 24.45 2.80
C ALA A 220 3.75 25.13 2.45
N LEU A 221 3.74 26.02 1.46
CA LEU A 221 2.51 26.63 0.94
C LEU A 221 1.51 25.58 0.45
N CYS A 222 1.97 24.55 -0.27
CA CYS A 222 1.12 23.45 -0.72
C CYS A 222 0.48 22.69 0.46
N ARG A 223 1.19 22.55 1.58
CA ARG A 223 0.65 21.97 2.82
C ARG A 223 -0.35 22.91 3.49
N VAL A 224 -0.02 24.18 3.66
CA VAL A 224 -0.90 25.20 4.25
C VAL A 224 -2.23 25.31 3.50
N VAL A 225 -2.20 25.37 2.17
CA VAL A 225 -3.41 25.41 1.33
C VAL A 225 -4.28 24.15 1.51
N ARG A 226 -3.66 22.97 1.67
CA ARG A 226 -4.35 21.71 1.95
C ARG A 226 -4.95 21.66 3.37
N VAL A 227 -4.23 22.16 4.38
CA VAL A 227 -4.69 22.20 5.78
C VAL A 227 -5.88 23.16 5.95
N LEU A 228 -5.82 24.34 5.33
CA LEU A 228 -6.91 25.33 5.38
C LEU A 228 -8.11 24.94 4.50
N GLY A 229 -7.92 24.12 3.47
CA GLY A 229 -8.96 23.76 2.51
C GLY A 229 -9.41 24.91 1.60
N VAL A 230 -8.53 25.90 1.34
CA VAL A 230 -8.93 27.13 0.61
C VAL A 230 -9.21 26.87 -0.87
N SER A 231 -10.29 27.48 -1.34
CA SER A 231 -10.72 27.45 -2.75
C SER A 231 -10.05 28.54 -3.62
N LEU A 232 -9.47 29.57 -2.99
CA LEU A 232 -8.87 30.71 -3.67
C LEU A 232 -7.62 31.18 -2.91
N VAL A 233 -6.52 31.42 -3.62
CA VAL A 233 -5.30 32.06 -3.10
C VAL A 233 -5.11 33.38 -3.83
N ILE A 234 -4.91 34.46 -3.08
CA ILE A 234 -4.73 35.83 -3.59
C ILE A 234 -3.31 36.30 -3.25
N GLY A 235 -2.43 36.31 -4.24
CA GLY A 235 -1.08 36.85 -4.12
C GLY A 235 -1.11 38.36 -3.97
N VAL A 236 -0.56 38.88 -2.87
CA VAL A 236 -0.42 40.31 -2.60
C VAL A 236 0.84 40.81 -3.33
N GLY A 237 0.69 41.03 -4.63
CA GLY A 237 1.77 41.36 -5.57
C GLY A 237 2.28 40.15 -6.37
N ARG A 238 2.81 40.46 -7.57
CA ARG A 238 3.17 39.49 -8.62
C ARG A 238 4.09 38.34 -8.18
N VAL A 239 4.99 38.57 -7.22
CA VAL A 239 5.93 37.52 -6.76
C VAL A 239 5.19 36.41 -6.01
N ALA A 240 4.32 36.78 -5.06
CA ALA A 240 3.53 35.82 -4.29
C ALA A 240 2.47 35.13 -5.19
N GLU A 241 1.84 35.88 -6.09
CA GLU A 241 0.90 35.34 -7.09
C GLU A 241 1.56 34.27 -7.99
N HIS A 242 2.68 34.61 -8.63
CA HIS A 242 3.38 33.72 -9.55
C HIS A 242 3.93 32.47 -8.84
N ARG A 243 4.43 32.63 -7.61
CA ARG A 243 4.92 31.50 -6.79
C ARG A 243 3.79 30.58 -6.34
N ALA A 244 2.71 31.12 -5.80
CA ALA A 244 1.53 30.33 -5.47
C ALA A 244 1.00 29.55 -6.69
N ARG A 245 0.93 30.19 -7.86
CA ARG A 245 0.49 29.55 -9.11
C ARG A 245 1.42 28.40 -9.50
N LYS A 246 2.75 28.61 -9.46
CA LYS A 246 3.74 27.57 -9.76
C LYS A 246 3.66 26.40 -8.76
N ALA A 247 3.71 26.69 -7.46
CA ALA A 247 3.69 25.68 -6.40
C ALA A 247 2.44 24.80 -6.49
N LEU A 248 1.26 25.43 -6.54
CA LEU A 248 -0.03 24.73 -6.52
C LEU A 248 -0.30 23.96 -7.82
N SER A 249 0.18 24.45 -8.98
CA SER A 249 0.13 23.68 -10.23
C SER A 249 1.01 22.42 -10.21
N THR A 250 2.15 22.47 -9.50
CA THR A 250 3.10 21.33 -9.42
C THR A 250 2.53 20.17 -8.60
N VAL A 251 1.62 20.44 -7.66
CA VAL A 251 0.94 19.43 -6.85
C VAL A 251 -0.50 19.13 -7.30
N GLY A 252 -0.92 19.62 -8.47
CA GLY A 252 -2.27 19.39 -9.01
C GLY A 252 -3.42 19.97 -8.17
N SER A 253 -3.19 21.04 -7.43
CA SER A 253 -4.21 21.64 -6.55
C SER A 253 -5.33 22.32 -7.34
N SER A 254 -6.57 22.09 -6.93
CA SER A 254 -7.77 22.75 -7.49
C SER A 254 -8.01 24.18 -6.98
N ALA A 255 -7.15 24.70 -6.07
CA ALA A 255 -7.26 26.05 -5.56
C ALA A 255 -6.90 27.08 -6.64
N ARG A 256 -7.82 27.99 -6.96
CA ARG A 256 -7.60 29.05 -7.96
C ARG A 256 -6.59 30.07 -7.44
N VAL A 257 -5.68 30.57 -8.28
CA VAL A 257 -4.66 31.55 -7.88
C VAL A 257 -4.82 32.87 -8.64
N GLU A 258 -5.01 33.94 -7.89
CA GLU A 258 -5.26 35.31 -8.34
C GLU A 258 -4.25 36.30 -7.73
N GLY A 259 -4.20 37.52 -8.27
CA GLY A 259 -3.34 38.58 -7.77
C GLY A 259 -4.10 39.87 -7.44
N ILE A 260 -3.63 40.60 -6.42
CA ILE A 260 -3.92 42.01 -6.18
C ILE A 260 -2.63 42.83 -6.18
N MET A 261 -2.73 44.15 -6.35
CA MET A 261 -1.58 45.05 -6.24
C MET A 261 -0.97 44.99 -4.83
N HIS A 262 0.36 45.05 -4.69
CA HIS A 262 1.01 45.15 -3.37
C HIS A 262 0.88 46.59 -2.81
N PRO A 263 0.51 46.78 -1.52
CA PRO A 263 0.34 48.10 -0.89
C PRO A 263 1.63 48.93 -0.67
N SER A 264 2.79 48.45 -1.12
CA SER A 264 4.09 49.03 -0.72
C SER A 264 4.27 50.46 -1.27
N PRO A 265 4.81 51.40 -0.48
CA PRO A 265 5.12 52.75 -0.98
C PRO A 265 6.20 52.78 -2.07
N ARG A 266 6.97 51.68 -2.26
CA ARG A 266 7.88 51.50 -3.40
C ARG A 266 7.16 51.38 -4.75
N ASN A 267 5.84 51.15 -4.75
CA ASN A 267 5.01 51.11 -5.96
C ASN A 267 4.30 52.46 -6.14
N PRO A 268 4.64 53.29 -7.16
CA PRO A 268 4.02 54.59 -7.36
C PRO A 268 2.49 54.53 -7.55
N ALA A 269 1.97 53.43 -8.12
CA ALA A 269 0.52 53.26 -8.30
C ALA A 269 -0.22 53.06 -6.97
N ALA A 270 0.39 52.35 -6.00
CA ALA A 270 -0.20 52.16 -4.67
C ALA A 270 -0.33 53.49 -3.90
N ASN A 271 0.55 54.45 -4.16
CA ASN A 271 0.51 55.78 -3.57
C ASN A 271 -0.60 56.68 -4.15
N LYS A 272 -1.21 56.30 -5.28
CA LYS A 272 -2.32 57.03 -5.93
C LYS A 272 -3.71 56.52 -5.53
N GLY A 273 -3.81 55.62 -4.53
CA GLY A 273 -5.09 55.10 -4.02
C GLY A 273 -5.19 53.58 -4.05
N TRP A 274 -4.25 52.87 -3.41
CA TRP A 274 -4.22 51.40 -3.36
C TRP A 274 -5.56 50.74 -2.97
N GLU A 275 -6.28 51.30 -2.00
CA GLU A 275 -7.55 50.72 -1.50
C GLU A 275 -8.62 50.60 -2.59
N ALA A 276 -8.73 51.59 -3.49
CA ALA A 276 -9.70 51.56 -4.58
C ALA A 276 -9.34 50.50 -5.63
N VAL A 277 -8.05 50.36 -5.96
CA VAL A 277 -7.56 49.36 -6.90
C VAL A 277 -7.68 47.94 -6.32
N ALA A 278 -7.41 47.77 -5.03
CA ALA A 278 -7.60 46.50 -4.33
C ALA A 278 -9.08 46.10 -4.26
N ARG A 279 -9.98 47.05 -3.96
CA ARG A 279 -11.44 46.87 -3.97
C ARG A 279 -11.94 46.39 -5.33
N GLY A 280 -11.70 47.16 -6.40
CA GLY A 280 -12.18 46.82 -7.74
C GLY A 280 -11.70 45.45 -8.19
N ARG A 281 -10.41 45.12 -7.96
CA ARG A 281 -9.90 43.79 -8.30
C ARG A 281 -10.57 42.68 -7.49
N LEU A 282 -10.86 42.85 -6.20
CA LEU A 282 -11.58 41.85 -5.40
C LEU A 282 -13.03 41.65 -5.88
N GLU A 283 -13.68 42.73 -6.30
CA GLU A 283 -15.05 42.68 -6.87
C GLU A 283 -15.07 41.94 -8.23
N GLU A 284 -14.02 42.04 -9.04
CA GLU A 284 -13.82 41.24 -10.28
C GLU A 284 -13.64 39.73 -10.04
N LEU A 285 -13.10 39.28 -8.90
CA LEU A 285 -12.69 37.87 -8.71
C LEU A 285 -13.85 36.87 -8.60
N GLY A 286 -15.10 37.30 -8.77
CA GLY A 286 -16.27 36.44 -8.92
C GLY A 286 -16.87 35.92 -7.60
N PRO A 287 -17.85 34.99 -7.65
CA PRO A 287 -18.78 34.73 -6.55
C PRO A 287 -18.18 34.42 -5.19
N VAL A 288 -17.01 33.79 -5.09
CA VAL A 288 -16.35 33.51 -3.79
C VAL A 288 -15.79 34.79 -3.16
N SER A 289 -15.13 35.65 -3.95
CA SER A 289 -14.61 36.93 -3.47
C SER A 289 -15.74 37.97 -3.33
N GLN A 290 -16.75 37.91 -4.19
CA GLN A 290 -17.98 38.70 -4.02
C GLN A 290 -18.82 38.24 -2.83
N SER A 291 -18.85 36.97 -2.44
CA SER A 291 -19.53 36.52 -1.22
C SER A 291 -18.82 37.06 0.03
N VAL A 292 -17.49 37.16 -0.02
CA VAL A 292 -16.67 37.85 0.98
C VAL A 292 -17.06 39.34 1.01
N VAL A 293 -16.88 40.09 -0.08
CA VAL A 293 -17.18 41.54 -0.15
C VAL A 293 -18.66 41.86 0.16
N LYS A 294 -19.63 41.12 -0.39
CA LYS A 294 -21.08 41.36 -0.18
C LYS A 294 -21.57 40.95 1.21
N SER A 295 -20.92 40.00 1.88
CA SER A 295 -21.22 39.73 3.30
C SER A 295 -20.73 40.88 4.18
N PHE A 296 -19.61 41.51 3.83
CA PHE A 296 -19.08 42.67 4.54
C PHE A 296 -19.93 43.93 4.29
N CYS A 297 -20.35 44.19 3.04
CA CYS A 297 -21.16 45.36 2.69
C CYS A 297 -22.57 45.39 3.31
N ARG A 298 -23.09 44.29 3.87
CA ARG A 298 -24.42 44.27 4.54
C ARG A 298 -24.51 45.17 5.77
N TYR A 299 -23.40 45.63 6.34
CA TYR A 299 -23.38 46.49 7.52
C TYR A 299 -23.26 48.00 7.24
N PHE A 300 -23.02 48.43 5.99
CA PHE A 300 -22.57 49.80 5.70
C PHE A 300 -23.67 50.81 5.32
N SER A 301 -24.95 50.43 5.40
CA SER A 301 -26.08 51.25 4.89
C SER A 301 -26.79 52.11 5.95
N LEU A 302 -26.27 52.20 7.19
CA LEU A 302 -26.94 52.87 8.31
C LEU A 302 -25.98 53.72 9.18
N SER A 303 -25.44 54.81 8.65
CA SER A 303 -25.07 56.03 9.42
C SER A 303 -24.39 57.10 8.55
N SER A 304 -25.05 58.25 8.29
CA SER A 304 -24.43 59.48 7.79
C SER A 304 -25.42 60.67 7.81
N SER A 305 -25.54 61.36 8.95
CA SER A 305 -26.16 62.71 9.05
C SER A 305 -26.05 63.30 10.46
N MET A 306 -25.31 64.41 10.64
CA MET A 306 -25.62 65.53 11.56
C MET A 306 -24.55 66.64 11.47
N ASP A 307 -24.95 67.89 11.72
CA ASP A 307 -24.20 69.14 11.44
C ASP A 307 -24.02 70.05 12.68
N LEU A 308 -23.27 71.16 12.55
CA LEU A 308 -22.83 72.07 13.63
C LEU A 308 -23.26 73.54 13.42
N SER A 309 -23.55 74.31 14.49
CA SER A 309 -23.59 75.81 14.48
C SER A 309 -23.72 76.49 15.89
N GLY A 310 -23.44 77.81 16.00
CA GLY A 310 -23.60 78.65 17.23
C GLY A 310 -23.30 80.18 17.06
N PRO A 311 -23.59 81.09 18.04
CA PRO A 311 -23.72 82.57 17.81
C PRO A 311 -22.93 83.60 18.74
N PRO A 312 -22.95 84.95 18.49
CA PRO A 312 -22.04 86.00 19.08
C PRO A 312 -22.66 87.27 19.84
N ARG A 313 -21.94 88.42 20.03
CA ARG A 313 -22.23 89.61 20.95
C ARG A 313 -21.89 91.09 20.43
N PRO A 314 -22.30 92.25 21.09
CA PRO A 314 -22.18 93.69 20.65
C PRO A 314 -21.55 94.82 21.61
N SER A 315 -21.74 96.18 21.37
CA SER A 315 -20.89 97.38 21.81
C SER A 315 -21.55 98.74 22.40
N ARG A 316 -20.94 100.00 22.36
CA ARG A 316 -21.24 101.29 23.17
C ARG A 316 -20.93 102.76 22.56
N PRO A 317 -21.32 103.96 23.16
CA PRO A 317 -21.31 105.41 22.61
C PRO A 317 -20.76 106.68 23.47
N SER A 318 -21.09 108.01 23.17
CA SER A 318 -20.35 109.36 23.44
C SER A 318 -21.08 110.70 24.01
N MET A 319 -20.48 111.97 24.00
CA MET A 319 -20.85 113.30 24.73
C MET A 319 -20.32 114.74 24.18
N ASP A 320 -20.55 115.94 24.86
CA ASP A 320 -20.57 117.41 24.34
C ASP A 320 -20.00 118.69 25.21
N PRO A 321 -19.99 120.03 24.78
CA PRO A 321 -19.16 121.23 25.30
C PRO A 321 -19.76 122.74 25.60
N PRO A 322 -18.98 123.84 25.99
CA PRO A 322 -19.41 125.22 26.57
C PRO A 322 -18.85 126.65 26.02
N GLY A 323 -18.92 127.85 26.75
CA GLY A 323 -18.66 129.30 26.26
C GLY A 323 -18.24 130.57 27.22
N PRO A 324 -18.25 131.91 26.81
CA PRO A 324 -17.41 133.11 27.32
C PRO A 324 -18.01 134.60 27.66
N PRO A 325 -17.21 135.71 28.03
CA PRO A 325 -17.65 137.04 28.66
C PRO A 325 -16.98 138.45 28.23
N ALA A 326 -16.81 139.45 29.14
CA ALA A 326 -16.44 140.90 28.95
C ALA A 326 -14.94 141.33 29.19
N THR A 327 -14.64 142.64 29.18
CA THR A 327 -13.33 143.21 28.75
C THR A 327 -12.26 143.52 29.83
N ALA A 328 -12.18 144.76 30.34
CA ALA A 328 -10.96 145.44 30.84
C ALA A 328 -10.38 144.91 32.19
N ARG A 329 -9.16 145.33 32.58
CA ARG A 329 -8.41 144.61 33.64
C ARG A 329 -7.26 145.35 34.34
N PHE A 330 -7.21 145.30 35.67
CA PHE A 330 -5.98 145.55 36.43
C PHE A 330 -5.12 144.27 36.54
N ARG A 331 -3.78 144.40 36.56
CA ARG A 331 -2.82 143.30 36.75
C ARG A 331 -2.02 143.49 38.05
N ASN A 332 -1.51 142.39 38.59
CA ASN A 332 -0.54 142.35 39.70
C ASN A 332 -0.93 143.18 40.94
N VAL A 333 -2.23 143.25 41.24
CA VAL A 333 -2.76 143.97 42.41
C VAL A 333 -2.45 143.15 43.67
N GLY A 334 -1.44 143.59 44.43
CA GLY A 334 -1.03 142.95 45.66
C GLY A 334 -2.08 143.11 46.76
N ARG A 335 -2.26 142.10 47.63
CA ARG A 335 -3.16 142.19 48.80
C ARG A 335 -2.70 143.23 49.84
N PHE A 336 -1.40 143.52 49.86
CA PHE A 336 -0.75 144.43 50.78
C PHE A 336 0.23 145.32 50.01
N TYR A 337 0.23 146.61 50.33
CA TYR A 337 1.25 147.57 49.88
C TYR A 337 1.90 148.26 51.10
N PHE A 338 3.13 148.74 50.94
CA PHE A 338 3.88 149.41 51.99
C PHE A 338 3.96 150.91 51.67
N PRO A 339 3.34 151.81 52.46
CA PRO A 339 3.24 153.23 52.08
C PRO A 339 4.56 154.00 52.22
N GLN A 340 5.64 153.36 52.71
CA GLN A 340 6.99 153.90 52.73
C GLN A 340 7.69 153.83 51.35
N ILE A 341 7.12 153.11 50.38
CA ILE A 341 7.62 152.99 49.00
C ILE A 341 6.57 153.49 47.99
N ARG A 342 6.99 153.73 46.75
CA ARG A 342 6.06 154.03 45.65
C ARG A 342 5.23 152.79 45.33
N VAL A 343 3.98 152.98 44.93
CA VAL A 343 3.07 151.91 44.50
C VAL A 343 2.89 151.99 42.99
N GLU A 344 3.21 150.90 42.31
CA GLU A 344 3.12 150.77 40.86
C GLU A 344 1.85 149.96 40.53
N CYS A 345 0.97 150.55 39.72
CA CYS A 345 -0.35 149.99 39.38
C CYS A 345 -0.41 149.70 37.87
N HIS A 346 -0.54 148.43 37.51
CA HIS A 346 -0.57 148.01 36.10
C HIS A 346 -2.00 147.79 35.63
N VAL A 347 -2.38 148.40 34.50
CA VAL A 347 -3.71 148.27 33.89
C VAL A 347 -3.61 147.88 32.42
N SER A 348 -4.46 146.95 32.00
CA SER A 348 -4.67 146.56 30.61
C SER A 348 -5.95 147.20 30.09
N LEU A 349 -5.78 148.05 29.08
CA LEU A 349 -6.85 148.74 28.39
C LEU A 349 -7.23 147.94 27.14
N GLY A 350 -8.53 147.73 26.94
CA GLY A 350 -9.06 146.91 25.86
C GLY A 350 -9.03 147.60 24.49
N PRO A 351 -9.37 146.88 23.41
CA PRO A 351 -9.51 147.44 22.07
C PRO A 351 -10.86 148.20 21.91
N GLU A 352 -11.05 149.25 22.71
CA GLU A 352 -12.11 150.25 22.51
C GLU A 352 -11.51 151.56 21.97
N PRO A 353 -12.28 152.37 21.22
CA PRO A 353 -11.76 153.57 20.59
C PRO A 353 -11.57 154.72 21.59
N ARG A 354 -10.32 155.18 21.71
CA ARG A 354 -9.86 156.43 22.35
C ARG A 354 -9.65 156.42 23.87
N TRP A 355 -8.54 155.79 24.27
CA TRP A 355 -7.81 156.12 25.50
C TRP A 355 -7.13 157.50 25.37
N SER A 356 -6.86 158.16 26.50
CA SER A 356 -6.44 159.56 26.57
C SER A 356 -5.50 159.78 27.76
N ASN A 357 -4.51 160.68 27.62
CA ASN A 357 -3.71 161.17 28.75
C ASN A 357 -4.50 162.11 29.68
N ARG A 358 -5.83 162.16 29.54
CA ARG A 358 -6.82 162.73 30.48
C ARG A 358 -7.64 161.66 31.21
N ASP A 359 -7.37 160.38 30.95
CA ASP A 359 -7.89 159.27 31.76
C ASP A 359 -7.04 159.17 33.04
N TRP A 360 -7.61 158.69 34.14
CA TRP A 360 -6.91 158.63 35.43
C TRP A 360 -7.27 157.38 36.23
N ILE A 361 -6.34 156.96 37.09
CA ILE A 361 -6.59 155.92 38.09
C ILE A 361 -6.63 156.58 39.46
N GLY A 362 -7.73 156.36 40.19
CA GLY A 362 -7.86 156.72 41.59
C GLY A 362 -7.62 155.52 42.50
N ILE A 363 -6.99 155.74 43.66
CA ILE A 363 -7.11 154.86 44.82
C ILE A 363 -8.35 155.31 45.58
N PHE A 364 -9.37 154.46 45.65
CA PHE A 364 -10.59 154.67 46.42
C PHE A 364 -10.61 153.76 47.63
N LYS A 365 -11.23 154.19 48.73
CA LYS A 365 -11.53 153.30 49.86
C LYS A 365 -12.71 152.39 49.48
N VAL A 366 -12.66 151.10 49.86
CA VAL A 366 -13.78 150.17 49.59
C VAL A 366 -15.07 150.71 50.23
N GLY A 367 -16.17 150.70 49.45
CA GLY A 367 -17.46 151.27 49.84
C GLY A 367 -17.73 152.70 49.36
N TRP A 368 -16.88 153.26 48.48
CA TRP A 368 -17.11 154.56 47.85
C TRP A 368 -18.41 154.61 47.01
N THR A 369 -19.04 155.78 46.93
CA THR A 369 -20.32 155.99 46.19
C THR A 369 -20.23 157.02 45.06
N SER A 370 -19.18 157.84 45.03
CA SER A 370 -18.98 158.90 44.05
C SER A 370 -17.51 158.96 43.60
N LEU A 371 -17.28 159.27 42.33
CA LEU A 371 -15.92 159.48 41.80
C LEU A 371 -15.19 160.69 42.42
N LYS A 372 -15.85 161.48 43.26
CA LYS A 372 -15.24 162.54 44.10
C LYS A 372 -14.63 162.01 45.41
N GLU A 373 -14.79 160.72 45.73
CA GLU A 373 -14.33 160.09 46.97
C GLU A 373 -12.96 159.37 46.83
N TYR A 374 -12.14 159.75 45.83
CA TYR A 374 -10.78 159.22 45.71
C TYR A 374 -9.93 159.68 46.90
N TYR A 375 -9.07 158.79 47.39
CA TYR A 375 -8.05 159.12 48.40
C TYR A 375 -6.87 159.86 47.76
N THR A 376 -6.42 159.35 46.62
CA THR A 376 -5.39 159.94 45.76
C THR A 376 -5.61 159.46 44.32
N TYR A 377 -5.05 160.17 43.34
CA TYR A 377 -5.16 159.82 41.93
C TYR A 377 -3.86 160.10 41.18
N THR A 378 -3.71 159.48 40.01
CA THR A 378 -2.64 159.78 39.06
C THR A 378 -3.17 159.64 37.63
N TRP A 379 -2.68 160.46 36.71
CA TRP A 379 -3.08 160.41 35.30
C TRP A 379 -2.49 159.15 34.63
N VAL A 380 -3.23 158.61 33.66
CA VAL A 380 -2.77 157.45 32.88
C VAL A 380 -1.81 157.95 31.80
N ASN A 381 -0.56 157.53 31.89
CA ASN A 381 0.41 157.74 30.82
C ASN A 381 0.22 156.65 29.75
N VAL A 382 -0.53 156.96 28.69
CA VAL A 382 -0.60 156.15 27.48
C VAL A 382 0.68 156.42 26.66
N PRO A 383 1.45 155.40 26.25
CA PRO A 383 2.67 155.63 25.45
C PRO A 383 2.39 156.29 24.09
N ASP A 384 3.27 157.18 23.66
CA ASP A 384 3.15 157.93 22.39
C ASP A 384 3.13 157.03 21.13
N SER A 385 3.47 155.75 21.27
CA SER A 385 3.43 154.71 20.24
C SER A 385 2.08 154.01 20.07
N PHE A 386 1.01 154.49 20.72
CA PHE A 386 -0.33 153.93 20.62
C PHE A 386 -0.90 153.98 19.19
N SER A 387 -1.65 152.94 18.80
CA SER A 387 -2.40 152.85 17.55
C SER A 387 -3.86 152.48 17.83
N GLU A 388 -4.80 153.19 17.19
CA GLU A 388 -6.24 153.11 17.48
C GLU A 388 -6.78 151.68 17.19
N GLY A 389 -7.24 151.00 18.25
CA GLY A 389 -7.74 149.62 18.18
C GLY A 389 -6.82 148.55 18.81
N ALA A 390 -5.59 148.88 19.20
CA ALA A 390 -4.72 147.97 19.96
C ALA A 390 -5.06 147.97 21.46
N ALA A 391 -4.86 146.82 22.13
CA ALA A 391 -4.87 146.74 23.59
C ALA A 391 -3.52 147.24 24.16
N VAL A 392 -3.55 147.97 25.28
CA VAL A 392 -2.37 148.65 25.86
C VAL A 392 -2.19 148.29 27.32
N ASP A 393 -0.97 147.99 27.73
CA ASP A 393 -0.58 147.87 29.13
C ASP A 393 0.07 149.18 29.62
N CYS A 394 -0.58 149.86 30.55
CA CYS A 394 -0.12 151.13 31.15
C CYS A 394 0.33 150.89 32.60
N CYS A 395 1.29 151.70 33.08
CA CYS A 395 1.69 151.75 34.49
C CYS A 395 1.35 153.13 35.08
N ALA A 396 0.58 153.13 36.16
CA ALA A 396 0.21 154.30 36.95
C ALA A 396 1.01 154.30 38.27
N LEU A 397 1.80 155.36 38.50
CA LEU A 397 2.70 155.46 39.64
C LEU A 397 2.11 156.36 40.73
N PHE A 398 1.92 155.79 41.92
CA PHE A 398 1.49 156.50 43.12
C PHE A 398 2.68 156.75 44.05
N HIS A 399 2.95 158.03 44.32
CA HIS A 399 4.07 158.45 45.17
C HIS A 399 3.76 158.23 46.65
N ALA A 400 4.73 157.69 47.40
CA ALA A 400 4.64 157.31 48.81
C ALA A 400 3.93 158.33 49.71
N PHE A 401 4.24 159.62 49.52
CA PHE A 401 3.69 160.74 50.30
C PHE A 401 2.16 160.86 50.25
N TYR A 402 1.51 160.39 49.17
CA TYR A 402 0.06 160.47 48.97
C TYR A 402 -0.67 159.14 49.21
N LEU A 403 0.02 158.12 49.74
CA LEU A 403 -0.58 156.81 50.02
C LEU A 403 -1.29 156.78 51.38
N PRO A 404 -2.31 155.91 51.55
CA PRO A 404 -2.91 155.64 52.84
C PRO A 404 -1.88 155.14 53.87
N ARG A 405 -2.03 155.60 55.13
CA ARG A 405 -1.22 155.11 56.25
C ARG A 405 -1.50 153.62 56.54
N PRO A 406 -0.56 152.86 57.13
CA PRO A 406 -0.77 151.47 57.49
C PRO A 406 -1.99 151.29 58.39
N GLY A 407 -2.84 150.30 58.11
CA GLY A 407 -4.06 150.04 58.87
C GLY A 407 -5.04 149.08 58.18
N PRO A 408 -6.14 148.71 58.87
CA PRO A 408 -7.11 147.70 58.42
C PRO A 408 -8.11 148.21 57.36
N ALA A 409 -7.89 149.39 56.79
CA ALA A 409 -8.78 149.95 55.76
C ALA A 409 -8.42 149.36 54.39
N GLU A 410 -9.41 148.81 53.70
CA GLU A 410 -9.26 148.32 52.34
C GLU A 410 -9.46 149.43 51.30
N TYR A 411 -8.67 149.34 50.23
CA TYR A 411 -8.66 150.24 49.08
C TYR A 411 -8.72 149.45 47.77
N GLN A 412 -9.13 150.12 46.69
CA GLN A 412 -9.18 149.61 45.31
C GLN A 412 -8.66 150.67 44.35
N PHE A 413 -8.04 150.22 43.26
CA PHE A 413 -7.80 151.05 42.08
C PHE A 413 -9.08 151.09 41.23
N VAL A 414 -9.43 152.27 40.73
CA VAL A 414 -10.57 152.48 39.82
C VAL A 414 -10.08 153.29 38.63
N TYR A 415 -10.35 152.80 37.42
CA TYR A 415 -9.99 153.47 36.17
C TYR A 415 -11.17 154.32 35.68
N VAL A 416 -10.92 155.60 35.43
CA VAL A 416 -11.91 156.59 35.01
C VAL A 416 -11.46 157.22 33.69
N ASP A 417 -12.34 157.20 32.68
CA ASP A 417 -12.05 157.84 31.40
C ASP A 417 -12.27 159.37 31.41
N GLN A 418 -11.81 160.04 30.36
CA GLN A 418 -11.95 161.49 30.16
C GLN A 418 -13.40 162.00 30.07
N SER A 419 -14.40 161.12 30.00
CA SER A 419 -15.83 161.49 30.11
C SER A 419 -16.36 161.42 31.55
N GLY A 420 -15.57 160.86 32.47
CA GLY A 420 -15.93 160.65 33.87
C GLY A 420 -16.61 159.30 34.15
N LEU A 421 -16.45 158.31 33.27
CA LEU A 421 -17.06 156.99 33.43
C LEU A 421 -16.04 155.96 33.95
N GLU A 422 -16.46 155.12 34.90
CA GLU A 422 -15.68 153.96 35.33
C GLU A 422 -15.59 152.93 34.20
N ARG A 423 -14.37 152.51 33.84
CA ARG A 423 -14.15 151.38 32.90
C ARG A 423 -13.61 150.12 33.56
N GLY A 424 -13.29 150.17 34.85
CA GLY A 424 -12.95 148.98 35.64
C GLY A 424 -12.44 149.31 37.05
N ARG A 425 -12.43 148.29 37.90
CA ARG A 425 -11.96 148.34 39.31
C ARG A 425 -11.09 147.13 39.64
N SER A 426 -10.20 147.27 40.63
CA SER A 426 -9.35 146.18 41.12
C SER A 426 -10.02 145.32 42.21
N GLY A 427 -9.37 144.21 42.57
CA GLY A 427 -9.57 143.60 43.88
C GLY A 427 -9.12 144.52 45.02
N ALA A 428 -9.59 144.25 46.24
CA ALA A 428 -9.26 145.03 47.43
C ALA A 428 -7.85 144.73 47.97
N PHE A 429 -7.22 145.75 48.57
CA PHE A 429 -5.90 145.68 49.19
C PHE A 429 -5.77 146.61 50.40
N THR A 430 -4.81 146.36 51.29
CA THR A 430 -4.54 147.18 52.50
C THR A 430 -3.11 147.74 52.51
N PHE A 431 -2.83 148.67 53.42
CA PHE A 431 -1.49 149.21 53.65
C PHE A 431 -0.92 148.71 54.98
N CYS A 432 0.36 148.30 55.00
CA CYS A 432 0.99 147.59 56.12
C CYS A 432 2.45 148.04 56.36
N SER A 433 3.09 147.46 57.39
CA SER A 433 4.50 147.70 57.75
C SER A 433 5.28 146.37 57.86
N PRO A 434 6.57 146.31 57.47
CA PRO A 434 7.40 145.09 57.53
C PRO A 434 7.89 144.75 58.97
N LYS A 435 8.52 143.57 59.13
CA LYS A 435 9.05 143.03 60.40
C LYS A 435 10.53 142.56 60.27
N PRO A 436 11.29 142.40 61.39
CA PRO A 436 12.69 141.95 61.39
C PRO A 436 12.91 140.48 61.01
N LEU A 437 14.18 140.06 60.83
CA LEU A 437 14.55 139.00 59.88
C LEU A 437 15.73 138.10 60.34
N GLU A 438 15.70 137.60 61.58
CA GLU A 438 16.89 137.02 62.26
C GLU A 438 16.82 135.52 62.64
N GLU A 439 15.74 134.79 62.31
CA GLU A 439 15.58 133.34 62.61
C GLU A 439 15.48 132.46 61.34
N LEU A 440 16.38 132.67 60.37
CA LEU A 440 16.15 132.27 58.98
C LEU A 440 17.40 131.63 58.32
N GLU A 441 17.28 130.40 57.82
CA GLU A 441 18.29 129.73 56.99
C GLU A 441 17.79 129.55 55.55
N THR A 442 18.64 129.84 54.57
CA THR A 442 18.33 129.68 53.13
C THR A 442 18.40 128.22 52.71
N VAL A 443 17.30 127.70 52.18
CA VAL A 443 17.22 126.36 51.58
C VAL A 443 16.95 126.54 50.09
N ARG A 444 17.74 125.87 49.24
CA ARG A 444 17.36 125.68 47.83
C ARG A 444 16.24 124.66 47.78
N GLU A 445 15.10 125.02 47.20
CA GLU A 445 14.15 124.01 46.74
C GLU A 445 14.75 123.38 45.47
N GLU A 446 14.98 122.07 45.49
CA GLU A 446 15.20 121.33 44.24
C GLU A 446 13.84 121.24 43.52
N PRO A 447 13.77 121.53 42.21
CA PRO A 447 12.50 121.57 41.49
C PRO A 447 11.84 120.18 41.51
N GLY A 448 10.56 120.15 41.88
CA GLY A 448 9.83 118.90 42.04
C GLY A 448 9.78 118.09 40.74
N GLU A 449 10.02 116.78 40.84
CA GLU A 449 10.02 115.84 39.71
C GLU A 449 8.60 115.58 39.16
N GLU A 450 8.00 116.57 38.48
CA GLU A 450 6.81 116.33 37.66
C GLU A 450 7.21 115.60 36.37
N ALA A 451 6.81 114.32 36.30
CA ALA A 451 7.28 113.40 35.27
C ALA A 451 6.66 113.67 33.88
N GLY A 452 7.41 114.38 33.04
CA GLY A 452 7.51 114.08 31.60
C GLY A 452 6.78 115.01 30.63
N THR A 453 7.56 115.82 29.91
CA THR A 453 7.65 115.73 28.42
C THR A 453 8.88 116.48 27.91
N GLU A 454 9.60 115.91 26.94
CA GLU A 454 10.76 116.55 26.30
C GLU A 454 10.29 117.54 25.20
N GLY A 455 10.83 118.76 25.15
CA GLY A 455 10.24 119.82 24.33
C GLY A 455 11.05 121.11 24.09
N GLU A 456 12.38 121.00 23.94
CA GLU A 456 13.34 122.06 23.51
C GLU A 456 13.45 123.37 24.33
N PRO A 457 14.64 124.04 24.32
CA PRO A 457 14.99 125.05 25.31
C PRO A 457 14.57 126.47 24.93
N LYS A 458 14.17 127.26 25.94
CA LYS A 458 14.25 128.72 25.92
C LYS A 458 14.88 129.23 27.20
N GLY A 459 16.07 129.82 27.06
CA GLY A 459 16.77 130.43 28.17
C GLY A 459 15.94 131.54 28.83
N LYS A 460 15.71 131.37 30.13
CA LYS A 460 15.47 132.46 31.08
C LYS A 460 16.47 132.27 32.20
N GLU A 461 16.91 133.38 32.78
CA GLU A 461 17.75 133.36 33.97
C GLU A 461 16.87 132.90 35.13
N GLU A 462 17.13 131.69 35.64
CA GLU A 462 16.44 131.17 36.82
C GLU A 462 17.00 131.89 38.05
N GLU A 463 16.30 132.94 38.49
CA GLU A 463 16.52 133.57 39.78
C GLU A 463 16.28 132.52 40.88
N GLU A 464 17.35 131.93 41.41
CA GLU A 464 17.29 130.93 42.48
C GLU A 464 16.57 131.50 43.72
N LEU A 465 15.28 131.18 43.84
CA LEU A 465 14.44 131.52 44.98
C LEU A 465 14.90 130.74 46.22
N MET A 466 15.91 131.27 46.90
CA MET A 466 16.34 130.80 48.22
C MET A 466 15.19 130.97 49.22
N LEU A 467 14.41 129.90 49.43
CA LEU A 467 13.35 129.90 50.43
C LEU A 467 14.00 129.94 51.81
N VAL A 468 13.74 131.02 52.55
CA VAL A 468 14.32 131.22 53.88
C VAL A 468 13.38 130.66 54.93
N VAL A 469 13.81 129.58 55.59
CA VAL A 469 12.97 128.71 56.43
C VAL A 469 13.51 128.70 57.87
N PRO A 470 12.64 128.75 58.91
CA PRO A 470 13.09 128.59 60.28
C PRO A 470 13.71 127.21 60.53
N ARG A 471 14.99 127.20 60.90
CA ARG A 471 15.87 126.01 61.07
C ARG A 471 15.24 124.83 61.82
N ALA A 472 14.43 125.11 62.84
CA ALA A 472 13.73 124.09 63.62
C ALA A 472 12.81 123.21 62.75
N THR A 473 12.10 123.79 61.78
CA THR A 473 11.16 123.07 60.90
C THR A 473 11.87 122.17 59.89
N LEU A 474 13.05 122.58 59.41
CA LEU A 474 13.90 121.78 58.52
C LEU A 474 14.44 120.53 59.25
N LEU A 475 14.88 120.70 60.50
CA LEU A 475 15.35 119.59 61.34
C LEU A 475 14.21 118.63 61.69
N GLN A 476 13.01 119.15 61.98
CA GLN A 476 11.82 118.33 62.23
C GLN A 476 11.45 117.49 61.00
N ARG A 477 11.34 118.08 59.80
CA ARG A 477 11.08 117.34 58.56
C ARG A 477 12.10 116.21 58.33
N ARG A 478 13.40 116.52 58.46
CA ARG A 478 14.48 115.52 58.31
C ARG A 478 14.39 114.37 59.33
N LEU A 479 13.89 114.63 60.54
CA LEU A 479 13.62 113.58 61.53
C LEU A 479 12.40 112.74 61.13
N GLU A 480 11.28 113.36 60.77
CA GLU A 480 10.08 112.66 60.30
C GLU A 480 10.37 111.77 59.08
N ASP A 481 11.17 112.26 58.12
CA ASP A 481 11.55 111.52 56.91
C ASP A 481 12.62 110.44 57.15
N SER A 482 13.39 110.50 58.25
CA SER A 482 14.22 109.37 58.67
C SER A 482 13.38 108.29 59.36
N VAL A 483 12.41 108.67 60.20
CA VAL A 483 11.45 107.72 60.81
C VAL A 483 10.60 107.01 59.76
N LYS A 484 10.05 107.73 58.77
CA LYS A 484 9.29 107.13 57.65
C LYS A 484 10.10 106.05 56.91
N ARG A 485 11.38 106.33 56.59
CA ARG A 485 12.27 105.39 55.91
C ARG A 485 12.63 104.17 56.76
N VAL A 486 12.80 104.33 58.07
CA VAL A 486 13.00 103.19 58.98
C VAL A 486 11.75 102.29 59.01
N LEU A 487 10.55 102.88 59.01
CA LEU A 487 9.29 102.13 58.99
C LEU A 487 9.03 101.43 57.64
N SER A 488 9.36 102.04 56.50
CA SER A 488 9.23 101.38 55.19
C SER A 488 10.19 100.20 55.05
N LEU A 489 11.48 100.41 55.39
CA LEU A 489 12.49 99.35 55.36
C LEU A 489 12.17 98.20 56.34
N GLN A 490 11.53 98.49 57.48
CA GLN A 490 11.05 97.45 58.40
C GLN A 490 9.89 96.64 57.79
N ALA A 491 8.95 97.29 57.10
CA ALA A 491 7.86 96.61 56.41
C ALA A 491 8.37 95.75 55.23
N GLU A 492 9.30 96.26 54.43
CA GLU A 492 9.98 95.52 53.35
C GLU A 492 10.75 94.31 53.89
N LEU A 493 11.44 94.46 55.02
CA LEU A 493 12.15 93.37 55.69
C LEU A 493 11.20 92.29 56.20
N ASP A 494 10.06 92.66 56.80
CA ASP A 494 9.09 91.68 57.30
C ASP A 494 8.24 91.04 56.20
N GLN A 495 8.00 91.75 55.08
CA GLN A 495 7.43 91.17 53.86
C GLN A 495 8.38 90.12 53.26
N THR A 496 9.64 90.47 52.98
CA THR A 496 10.62 89.53 52.41
C THR A 496 10.89 88.33 53.34
N ARG A 497 10.78 88.52 54.66
CA ARG A 497 10.77 87.41 55.64
C ARG A 497 9.53 86.52 55.53
N SER A 498 8.36 87.03 55.18
CA SER A 498 7.16 86.22 54.94
C SER A 498 7.29 85.42 53.64
N GLU A 499 7.69 86.09 52.55
CA GLU A 499 7.93 85.45 51.24
C GLU A 499 8.95 84.31 51.36
N LEU A 500 10.04 84.51 52.11
CA LEU A 500 11.04 83.46 52.37
C LEU A 500 10.50 82.28 53.22
N ARG A 501 9.51 82.50 54.10
CA ARG A 501 8.83 81.40 54.82
C ARG A 501 7.93 80.62 53.88
N GLU A 502 7.11 81.31 53.08
CA GLU A 502 6.19 80.67 52.13
C GLU A 502 6.95 79.87 51.05
N GLU A 503 8.10 80.39 50.59
CA GLU A 503 8.99 79.73 49.64
C GLU A 503 9.70 78.51 50.25
N ARG A 504 10.09 78.58 51.54
CA ARG A 504 10.56 77.41 52.31
C ARG A 504 9.48 76.35 52.49
N GLU A 505 8.29 76.72 52.95
CA GLU A 505 7.19 75.76 53.08
C GLU A 505 6.78 75.15 51.73
N ARG A 506 6.82 75.92 50.64
CA ARG A 506 6.55 75.43 49.29
C ARG A 506 7.61 74.41 48.85
N ARG A 507 8.89 74.66 49.14
CA ARG A 507 9.98 73.70 48.92
C ARG A 507 9.77 72.43 49.74
N GLU A 508 9.49 72.55 51.04
CA GLU A 508 9.23 71.38 51.91
C GLU A 508 7.98 70.59 51.48
N ARG A 509 6.90 71.25 51.05
CA ARG A 509 5.72 70.58 50.49
C ARG A 509 6.08 69.75 49.26
N GLY A 510 6.82 70.33 48.31
CA GLY A 510 7.33 69.63 47.12
C GLY A 510 8.30 68.49 47.45
N GLU A 511 9.18 68.65 48.44
CA GLU A 511 10.09 67.59 48.89
C GLU A 511 9.33 66.41 49.54
N ARG A 512 8.27 66.68 50.31
CA ARG A 512 7.39 65.65 50.89
C ARG A 512 6.55 64.95 49.81
N GLU A 513 6.12 65.66 48.78
CA GLU A 513 5.39 65.09 47.62
C GLU A 513 6.30 64.18 46.80
N TRP A 514 7.47 64.69 46.40
CA TRP A 514 8.51 63.93 45.70
C TRP A 514 9.07 62.76 46.50
N GLY A 515 9.08 62.86 47.84
CA GLY A 515 9.37 61.75 48.74
C GLY A 515 8.36 60.61 48.61
N ARG A 516 7.05 60.92 48.72
CA ARG A 516 5.97 59.93 48.58
C ARG A 516 5.94 59.27 47.20
N GLU A 517 6.15 60.04 46.13
CA GLU A 517 6.23 59.49 44.77
C GLU A 517 7.42 58.52 44.62
N ARG A 518 8.58 58.87 45.19
CA ARG A 518 9.77 58.00 45.18
C ARG A 518 9.56 56.72 45.99
N GLU A 519 8.88 56.80 47.14
CA GLU A 519 8.52 55.64 47.95
C GLU A 519 7.52 54.73 47.22
N ALA A 520 6.51 55.29 46.57
CA ALA A 520 5.55 54.55 45.74
C ALA A 520 6.25 53.81 44.58
N LEU A 521 7.08 54.52 43.80
CA LEU A 521 7.88 53.91 42.73
C LEU A 521 8.87 52.86 43.25
N THR A 522 9.43 53.04 44.46
CA THR A 522 10.32 52.05 45.09
C THR A 522 9.55 50.77 45.48
N LYS A 523 8.30 50.92 45.92
CA LYS A 523 7.38 49.82 46.23
C LYS A 523 6.92 49.07 44.96
N GLU A 524 6.52 49.78 43.91
CA GLU A 524 6.22 49.16 42.60
C GLU A 524 7.43 48.41 42.03
N MET A 525 8.63 48.98 42.16
CA MET A 525 9.88 48.34 41.75
C MET A 525 10.29 47.14 42.63
N SER A 526 9.81 47.02 43.87
CA SER A 526 10.01 45.82 44.70
C SER A 526 8.98 44.74 44.39
N GLU A 527 7.72 45.12 44.15
CA GLU A 527 6.65 44.23 43.72
C GLU A 527 6.96 43.61 42.35
N MET A 528 7.37 44.40 41.36
CA MET A 528 7.83 43.89 40.06
C MET A 528 9.04 42.94 40.20
N LYS A 529 9.99 43.21 41.10
CA LYS A 529 11.11 42.30 41.37
C LYS A 529 10.65 40.97 41.96
N MET A 530 9.68 40.98 42.88
CA MET A 530 9.09 39.75 43.42
C MET A 530 8.35 38.96 42.34
N THR A 531 7.57 39.63 41.49
CA THR A 531 6.89 38.99 40.35
C THR A 531 7.89 38.38 39.34
N ILE A 532 8.98 39.07 39.01
CA ILE A 532 10.05 38.53 38.16
C ILE A 532 10.72 37.32 38.81
N ALA A 533 10.98 37.35 40.13
CA ALA A 533 11.54 36.20 40.85
C ALA A 533 10.60 34.99 40.84
N GLN A 534 9.29 35.20 41.03
CA GLN A 534 8.28 34.15 40.93
C GLN A 534 8.24 33.53 39.53
N TYR A 535 8.23 34.34 38.47
CA TYR A 535 8.29 33.82 37.10
C TYR A 535 9.60 33.05 36.83
N THR A 536 10.74 33.54 37.32
CA THR A 536 12.05 32.86 37.17
C THR A 536 12.05 31.48 37.82
N ASP A 537 11.53 31.34 39.04
CA ASP A 537 11.36 30.06 39.74
C ASP A 537 10.40 29.12 38.97
N THR A 538 9.24 29.62 38.51
CA THR A 538 8.34 28.78 37.68
C THR A 538 8.99 28.30 36.38
N LEU A 539 9.84 29.12 35.74
CA LEU A 539 10.60 28.72 34.56
C LEU A 539 11.65 27.64 34.89
N GLN A 540 12.36 27.75 36.01
CA GLN A 540 13.31 26.72 36.45
C GLN A 540 12.62 25.38 36.75
N ARG A 541 11.43 25.40 37.38
CA ARG A 541 10.62 24.19 37.59
C ARG A 541 10.16 23.59 36.26
N MET A 542 9.66 24.42 35.33
CA MET A 542 9.26 23.98 34.00
C MET A 542 10.43 23.37 33.23
N GLU A 543 11.62 23.98 33.30
CA GLU A 543 12.84 23.45 32.68
C GLU A 543 13.24 22.09 33.29
N GLY A 544 13.19 21.94 34.62
CA GLY A 544 13.41 20.65 35.29
C GLY A 544 12.41 19.56 34.85
N THR A 545 11.12 19.90 34.72
CA THR A 545 10.13 18.96 34.17
C THR A 545 10.39 18.61 32.69
N HIS A 546 10.84 19.58 31.89
CA HIS A 546 11.20 19.37 30.49
C HIS A 546 12.45 18.49 30.34
N GLN A 547 13.46 18.65 31.20
CA GLN A 547 14.62 17.77 31.27
C GLN A 547 14.22 16.32 31.63
N ASN A 548 13.34 16.13 32.61
CA ASN A 548 12.80 14.81 32.95
C ASN A 548 11.97 14.18 31.82
N VAL A 549 11.12 14.97 31.14
CA VAL A 549 10.36 14.50 29.97
C VAL A 549 11.30 14.12 28.82
N LYS A 550 12.35 14.90 28.56
CA LYS A 550 13.37 14.62 27.54
C LYS A 550 14.15 13.34 27.86
N TYR A 551 14.58 13.15 29.12
CA TYR A 551 15.23 11.91 29.57
C TYR A 551 14.32 10.68 29.39
N ASN A 552 13.05 10.79 29.76
CA ASN A 552 12.06 9.73 29.55
C ASN A 552 11.81 9.46 28.06
N GLN A 553 11.78 10.50 27.22
CA GLN A 553 11.64 10.36 25.76
C GLN A 553 12.87 9.67 25.13
N GLU A 554 14.08 10.00 25.59
CA GLU A 554 15.33 9.36 25.14
C GLU A 554 15.36 7.87 25.55
N ASN A 555 14.99 7.54 26.79
CA ASN A 555 14.84 6.15 27.24
C ASN A 555 13.76 5.38 26.47
N LEU A 556 12.61 5.99 26.20
CA LEU A 556 11.55 5.34 25.43
C LEU A 556 11.95 5.12 23.97
N SER A 557 12.77 6.02 23.41
CA SER A 557 13.34 5.90 22.07
C SER A 557 14.40 4.79 21.97
N THR A 558 15.23 4.59 23.01
CA THR A 558 16.21 3.50 23.02
C THR A 558 15.55 2.12 23.17
N GLU A 559 14.53 1.99 24.02
CA GLU A 559 13.74 0.76 24.13
C GLU A 559 12.91 0.48 22.87
N LEU A 560 12.28 1.49 22.25
CA LEU A 560 11.64 1.33 20.94
C LEU A 560 12.64 0.86 19.88
N SER A 561 13.84 1.42 19.85
CA SER A 561 14.92 1.01 18.94
C SER A 561 15.42 -0.42 19.21
N LYS A 562 15.33 -0.91 20.46
CA LYS A 562 15.68 -2.28 20.85
C LYS A 562 14.59 -3.26 20.41
N LEU A 563 13.33 -2.99 20.73
CA LEU A 563 12.17 -3.78 20.30
C LEU A 563 12.06 -3.88 18.77
N LEU A 564 12.45 -2.84 18.03
CA LEU A 564 12.52 -2.88 16.57
C LEU A 564 13.60 -3.86 16.05
N ARG A 565 14.79 -3.92 16.68
CA ARG A 565 15.82 -4.91 16.31
C ARG A 565 15.38 -6.34 16.65
N GLU A 566 14.81 -6.55 17.84
CA GLU A 566 14.26 -7.85 18.27
C GLU A 566 13.14 -8.31 17.31
N LYS A 567 12.33 -7.38 16.79
CA LYS A 567 11.36 -7.63 15.72
C LYS A 567 12.03 -7.99 14.38
N GLU A 568 13.07 -7.27 13.97
CA GLU A 568 13.81 -7.56 12.73
C GLU A 568 14.56 -8.91 12.79
N GLU A 569 15.04 -9.32 13.97
CA GLU A 569 15.67 -10.62 14.21
C GLU A 569 14.64 -11.76 14.21
N SER A 570 13.50 -11.58 14.88
CA SER A 570 12.42 -12.58 14.86
C SER A 570 11.76 -12.72 13.48
N VAL A 571 11.59 -11.63 12.72
CA VAL A 571 11.12 -11.69 11.32
C VAL A 571 12.11 -12.45 10.43
N ARG A 572 13.42 -12.18 10.53
CA ARG A 572 14.44 -12.95 9.80
C ARG A 572 14.40 -14.43 10.14
N ARG A 573 14.29 -14.78 11.43
CA ARG A 573 14.19 -16.18 11.88
C ARG A 573 12.92 -16.87 11.39
N ILE A 574 11.81 -16.14 11.22
CA ILE A 574 10.59 -16.66 10.60
C ILE A 574 10.82 -16.94 9.10
N GLN A 575 11.54 -16.06 8.40
CA GLN A 575 11.88 -16.26 6.98
C GLN A 575 12.81 -17.47 6.78
N GLU A 576 13.84 -17.61 7.62
CA GLU A 576 14.74 -18.78 7.65
C GLU A 576 13.94 -20.08 7.85
N LEU A 577 13.05 -20.13 8.86
CA LEU A 577 12.21 -21.30 9.14
C LEU A 577 11.17 -21.58 8.03
N GLN A 578 10.71 -20.55 7.30
CA GLN A 578 9.85 -20.74 6.13
C GLN A 578 10.61 -21.33 4.93
N GLU A 579 11.89 -21.00 4.77
CA GLU A 579 12.75 -21.59 3.74
C GLU A 579 13.13 -23.04 4.11
N ASP A 580 13.50 -23.31 5.36
CA ASP A 580 13.71 -24.68 5.88
C ASP A 580 12.46 -25.56 5.63
N LEU A 581 11.27 -25.08 6.00
CA LEU A 581 10.01 -25.80 5.78
C LEU A 581 9.73 -26.09 4.30
N ARG A 582 10.06 -25.16 3.39
CA ARG A 582 9.94 -25.41 1.94
C ARG A 582 10.85 -26.56 1.51
N THR A 583 12.14 -26.52 1.87
CA THR A 583 13.08 -27.60 1.49
C THR A 583 12.74 -28.95 2.11
N LEU A 584 12.17 -28.98 3.32
CA LEU A 584 11.67 -30.20 3.96
C LEU A 584 10.42 -30.74 3.24
N THR A 585 9.49 -29.86 2.82
CA THR A 585 8.30 -30.25 2.05
C THR A 585 8.69 -30.78 0.66
N GLU A 586 9.72 -30.20 0.02
CA GLU A 586 10.25 -30.70 -1.24
C GLU A 586 10.86 -32.11 -1.08
N ARG A 587 11.69 -32.32 -0.06
CA ARG A 587 12.25 -33.64 0.27
C ARG A 587 11.17 -34.67 0.58
N GLU A 588 10.15 -34.32 1.37
CA GLU A 588 9.02 -35.23 1.66
C GLU A 588 8.31 -35.66 0.37
N ARG A 589 8.18 -34.78 -0.63
CA ARG A 589 7.64 -35.14 -1.95
C ARG A 589 8.58 -36.02 -2.78
N GLU A 590 9.89 -35.83 -2.68
CA GLU A 590 10.89 -36.69 -3.34
C GLU A 590 10.91 -38.09 -2.71
N ASP A 591 10.99 -38.18 -1.38
CA ASP A 591 10.95 -39.42 -0.60
C ASP A 591 9.64 -40.19 -0.83
N GLN A 592 8.49 -39.51 -0.84
CA GLN A 592 7.20 -40.13 -1.14
C GLN A 592 7.13 -40.62 -2.60
N ALA A 593 7.70 -39.89 -3.56
CA ALA A 593 7.77 -40.32 -4.96
C ALA A 593 8.71 -41.52 -5.16
N GLU A 594 9.81 -41.62 -4.40
CA GLU A 594 10.63 -42.83 -4.38
C GLU A 594 9.91 -43.99 -3.69
N ALA A 595 9.25 -43.76 -2.56
CA ALA A 595 8.44 -44.76 -1.87
C ALA A 595 7.37 -45.37 -2.80
N ASP A 596 6.68 -44.55 -3.59
CA ASP A 596 5.67 -45.04 -4.53
C ASP A 596 6.28 -45.80 -5.71
N ARG A 597 7.43 -45.37 -6.26
CA ARG A 597 8.20 -46.17 -7.24
C ARG A 597 8.63 -47.52 -6.66
N LEU A 598 8.99 -47.58 -5.38
CA LEU A 598 9.33 -48.83 -4.68
C LEU A 598 8.07 -49.70 -4.47
N ARG A 599 6.92 -49.11 -4.10
CA ARG A 599 5.63 -49.83 -4.04
C ARG A 599 5.25 -50.45 -5.39
N GLU A 600 5.42 -49.72 -6.50
CA GLU A 600 5.19 -50.26 -7.85
C GLU A 600 6.12 -51.42 -8.21
N ARG A 601 7.41 -51.31 -7.89
CA ARG A 601 8.38 -52.40 -8.07
C ARG A 601 8.00 -53.64 -7.26
N VAL A 602 7.63 -53.47 -5.99
CA VAL A 602 7.17 -54.56 -5.12
C VAL A 602 5.86 -55.18 -5.66
N LYS A 603 4.92 -54.37 -6.13
CA LYS A 603 3.68 -54.85 -6.77
C LYS A 603 3.97 -55.67 -8.04
N LYS A 604 4.91 -55.21 -8.87
CA LYS A 604 5.37 -55.95 -10.06
C LYS A 604 5.99 -57.29 -9.69
N TYR A 605 6.98 -57.31 -8.78
CA TYR A 605 7.60 -58.56 -8.32
C TYR A 605 6.57 -59.50 -7.66
N SER A 606 5.63 -58.98 -6.88
CA SER A 606 4.54 -59.78 -6.29
C SER A 606 3.66 -60.43 -7.36
N SER A 607 3.31 -59.71 -8.43
CA SER A 607 2.56 -60.29 -9.56
C SER A 607 3.36 -61.36 -10.32
N GLN A 608 4.68 -61.18 -10.49
CA GLN A 608 5.55 -62.17 -11.12
C GLN A 608 5.71 -63.43 -10.26
N MET A 609 5.89 -63.26 -8.94
CA MET A 609 5.96 -64.39 -8.00
C MET A 609 4.66 -65.19 -7.96
N LYS A 610 3.50 -64.54 -8.00
CA LYS A 610 2.20 -65.23 -8.10
C LYS A 610 2.08 -66.03 -9.39
N HIS A 611 2.45 -65.44 -10.53
CA HIS A 611 2.39 -66.14 -11.82
C HIS A 611 3.33 -67.35 -11.88
N GLU A 612 4.56 -67.24 -11.37
CA GLU A 612 5.48 -68.38 -11.27
C GLU A 612 5.00 -69.42 -10.25
N GLU A 613 4.32 -69.04 -9.16
CA GLU A 613 3.72 -69.98 -8.21
C GLU A 613 2.51 -70.72 -8.80
N GLU A 614 1.64 -70.03 -9.54
CA GLU A 614 0.52 -70.60 -10.31
C GLU A 614 1.04 -71.59 -11.36
N LYS A 615 2.05 -71.19 -12.12
CA LYS A 615 2.77 -72.03 -13.10
C LYS A 615 3.44 -73.24 -12.43
N ARG A 616 4.04 -73.09 -11.24
CA ARG A 616 4.61 -74.20 -10.46
C ARG A 616 3.53 -75.19 -10.01
N LYS A 617 2.35 -74.71 -9.60
CA LYS A 617 1.19 -75.54 -9.25
C LYS A 617 0.62 -76.28 -10.46
N ALA A 618 0.50 -75.61 -11.61
CA ALA A 618 0.07 -76.23 -12.86
C ALA A 618 1.03 -77.36 -13.29
N LEU A 619 2.34 -77.09 -13.32
CA LEU A 619 3.37 -78.08 -13.62
C LEU A 619 3.36 -79.24 -12.61
N GLN A 620 3.19 -78.95 -11.31
CA GLN A 620 3.07 -79.99 -10.29
C GLN A 620 1.85 -80.90 -10.54
N SER A 621 0.67 -80.34 -10.86
CA SER A 621 -0.52 -81.14 -11.19
C SER A 621 -0.34 -81.99 -12.46
N GLN A 622 0.42 -81.53 -13.45
CA GLN A 622 0.79 -82.33 -14.62
C GLN A 622 1.73 -83.48 -14.25
N CYS A 623 2.75 -83.24 -13.42
CA CYS A 623 3.62 -84.29 -12.90
C CYS A 623 2.84 -85.34 -12.08
N GLU A 624 1.86 -84.92 -11.29
CA GLU A 624 0.97 -85.81 -10.53
C GLU A 624 0.06 -86.64 -11.46
N SER A 625 -0.50 -86.05 -12.53
CA SER A 625 -1.27 -86.78 -13.57
C SER A 625 -0.40 -87.84 -14.26
N LEU A 626 0.76 -87.45 -14.79
CA LEU A 626 1.69 -88.36 -15.47
C LEU A 626 2.20 -89.48 -14.54
N SER A 627 2.37 -89.19 -13.24
CA SER A 627 2.72 -90.20 -12.23
C SER A 627 1.58 -91.16 -11.90
N SER A 628 0.33 -90.80 -12.17
CA SER A 628 -0.83 -91.70 -12.08
C SER A 628 -0.99 -92.54 -13.35
N GLU A 629 -0.75 -91.96 -14.52
CA GLU A 629 -0.77 -92.66 -15.82
C GLU A 629 0.32 -93.73 -15.89
N LEU A 630 1.56 -93.40 -15.51
CA LEU A 630 2.67 -94.35 -15.42
C LEU A 630 2.36 -95.52 -14.46
N ARG A 631 1.65 -95.25 -13.35
CA ARG A 631 1.23 -96.28 -12.40
C ARG A 631 0.19 -97.23 -12.99
N GLY A 632 -0.85 -96.68 -13.64
CA GLY A 632 -1.85 -97.49 -14.34
C GLY A 632 -1.29 -98.28 -15.52
N LEU A 633 -0.20 -97.80 -16.15
CA LEU A 633 0.56 -98.56 -17.15
C LEU A 633 1.39 -99.68 -16.51
N GLN A 634 2.01 -99.45 -15.35
CA GLN A 634 2.74 -100.49 -14.61
C GLN A 634 1.79 -101.60 -14.11
N GLU A 635 0.66 -101.25 -13.48
CA GLU A 635 -0.34 -102.21 -13.01
C GLU A 635 -0.88 -103.10 -14.15
N ARG A 636 -1.00 -102.55 -15.37
CA ARG A 636 -1.33 -103.31 -16.59
C ARG A 636 -0.20 -104.22 -17.06
N LEU A 637 1.06 -103.78 -16.95
CA LEU A 637 2.22 -104.60 -17.30
C LEU A 637 2.34 -105.79 -16.34
N ASP A 638 2.29 -105.55 -15.04
CA ASP A 638 2.33 -106.58 -13.98
C ASP A 638 1.20 -107.61 -14.17
N SER A 639 -0.01 -107.14 -14.52
CA SER A 639 -1.16 -108.00 -14.85
C SER A 639 -0.90 -108.89 -16.07
N SER A 640 -0.22 -108.37 -17.09
CA SER A 640 0.18 -109.14 -18.28
C SER A 640 1.31 -110.13 -17.98
N GLU A 641 2.26 -109.76 -17.12
CA GLU A 641 3.33 -110.66 -16.69
C GLU A 641 2.78 -111.83 -15.87
N LEU A 642 1.77 -111.62 -15.02
CA LEU A 642 1.09 -112.68 -14.25
C LEU A 642 0.34 -113.70 -15.13
N GLN A 643 -0.21 -113.29 -16.27
CA GLN A 643 -0.88 -114.20 -17.21
C GLN A 643 0.12 -115.05 -18.02
N SER A 644 1.30 -114.50 -18.29
CA SER A 644 2.32 -115.09 -19.18
C SER A 644 2.82 -116.50 -18.74
N PRO A 645 3.01 -116.81 -17.43
CA PRO A 645 3.28 -118.15 -16.93
C PRO A 645 2.18 -119.18 -17.18
N SER A 646 0.91 -118.77 -17.31
CA SER A 646 -0.19 -119.72 -17.56
C SER A 646 -0.18 -120.19 -19.00
N LEU A 647 -0.14 -119.25 -19.95
CA LEU A 647 -0.01 -119.56 -21.38
C LEU A 647 1.24 -120.42 -21.67
N ARG A 648 2.34 -120.21 -20.92
CA ARG A 648 3.54 -121.06 -20.96
C ARG A 648 3.38 -122.46 -20.37
N ARG A 649 2.39 -122.71 -19.50
CA ARG A 649 2.02 -124.06 -19.03
C ARG A 649 1.18 -124.77 -20.09
N ASP A 650 0.17 -124.10 -20.60
CA ASP A 650 -0.82 -124.67 -21.53
C ASP A 650 -0.13 -125.16 -22.84
N LEU A 651 0.81 -124.37 -23.37
CA LEU A 651 1.66 -124.75 -24.52
C LEU A 651 2.50 -126.02 -24.29
N ARG A 652 2.99 -126.25 -23.06
CA ARG A 652 3.78 -127.46 -22.72
C ARG A 652 2.89 -128.69 -22.69
N GLU A 653 1.66 -128.55 -22.18
CA GLU A 653 0.71 -129.66 -22.13
C GLU A 653 0.26 -130.11 -23.52
N ILE A 654 -0.03 -129.16 -24.42
CA ILE A 654 -0.34 -129.44 -25.83
C ILE A 654 0.83 -130.18 -26.51
N THR A 655 2.06 -129.73 -26.28
CA THR A 655 3.29 -130.37 -26.83
C THR A 655 3.46 -131.80 -26.31
N SER A 656 3.13 -132.06 -25.04
CA SER A 656 3.15 -133.41 -24.45
C SER A 656 2.14 -134.33 -25.11
N ARG A 657 0.87 -133.88 -25.25
CA ARG A 657 -0.21 -134.66 -25.87
C ARG A 657 0.09 -135.01 -27.34
N HIS A 658 0.64 -134.06 -28.11
CA HIS A 658 1.07 -134.31 -29.50
C HIS A 658 2.15 -135.40 -29.58
N SER A 659 3.10 -135.41 -28.64
CA SER A 659 4.18 -136.40 -28.62
C SER A 659 3.68 -137.82 -28.34
N GLN A 660 2.66 -137.96 -27.47
CA GLN A 660 2.03 -139.25 -27.15
C GLN A 660 1.30 -139.83 -28.37
N LEU A 661 0.41 -139.05 -29.00
CA LEU A 661 -0.33 -139.47 -30.20
C LEU A 661 0.59 -139.88 -31.36
N HIS A 662 1.75 -139.23 -31.50
CA HIS A 662 2.74 -139.62 -32.51
C HIS A 662 3.31 -141.02 -32.26
N THR A 663 3.57 -141.41 -31.00
CA THR A 663 4.09 -142.74 -30.68
C THR A 663 3.07 -143.86 -30.89
N GLU A 664 1.79 -143.61 -30.60
CA GLU A 664 0.69 -144.56 -30.84
C GLU A 664 0.51 -144.83 -32.34
N LEU A 665 0.54 -143.78 -33.18
CA LEU A 665 0.47 -143.89 -34.63
C LEU A 665 1.60 -144.75 -35.23
N GLN A 666 2.81 -144.66 -34.69
CA GLN A 666 3.95 -145.47 -35.15
C GLN A 666 3.79 -146.95 -34.78
N GLN A 667 3.26 -147.27 -33.59
CA GLN A 667 2.95 -148.65 -33.21
C GLN A 667 1.85 -149.26 -34.10
N SER A 668 0.78 -148.53 -34.39
CA SER A 668 -0.30 -149.00 -35.27
C SER A 668 0.19 -149.32 -36.68
N ARG A 669 1.09 -148.50 -37.24
CA ARG A 669 1.71 -148.73 -38.55
C ARG A 669 2.57 -150.01 -38.58
N LEU A 670 3.31 -150.28 -37.50
CA LEU A 670 4.13 -151.49 -37.37
C LEU A 670 3.28 -152.77 -37.37
N GLN A 671 2.16 -152.77 -36.65
CA GLN A 671 1.21 -153.88 -36.62
C GLN A 671 0.57 -154.13 -38.00
N GLY A 672 0.15 -153.07 -38.70
CA GLY A 672 -0.39 -153.17 -40.07
C GLY A 672 0.60 -153.75 -41.07
N ALA A 673 1.90 -153.42 -40.95
CA ALA A 673 2.96 -153.99 -41.79
C ALA A 673 3.16 -155.49 -41.56
N GLN A 674 3.14 -155.97 -40.31
CA GLN A 674 3.26 -157.40 -40.00
C GLN A 674 2.09 -158.21 -40.57
N LEU A 675 0.85 -157.75 -40.39
CA LEU A 675 -0.35 -158.43 -40.90
C LEU A 675 -0.36 -158.47 -42.45
N SER A 676 0.10 -157.39 -43.10
CA SER A 676 0.17 -157.33 -44.57
C SER A 676 1.18 -158.32 -45.15
N LEU A 677 2.32 -158.53 -44.47
CA LEU A 677 3.32 -159.53 -44.87
C LEU A 677 2.73 -160.94 -44.79
N GLN A 678 2.08 -161.28 -43.68
CA GLN A 678 1.50 -162.61 -43.49
C GLN A 678 0.39 -162.92 -44.51
N LEU A 679 -0.50 -161.95 -44.78
CA LEU A 679 -1.54 -162.07 -45.82
C LEU A 679 -0.95 -162.34 -47.21
N SER A 680 0.26 -161.86 -47.50
CA SER A 680 0.93 -162.11 -48.80
C SER A 680 1.52 -163.52 -48.92
N GLN A 681 1.87 -164.16 -47.79
CA GLN A 681 2.43 -165.51 -47.76
C GLN A 681 1.32 -166.56 -47.99
N ASP A 682 0.21 -166.44 -47.27
CA ASP A 682 -0.98 -167.29 -47.44
C ASP A 682 -1.53 -167.20 -48.89
N GLN A 683 -1.49 -165.99 -49.46
CA GLN A 683 -1.87 -165.73 -50.85
C GLN A 683 -0.92 -166.31 -51.91
N LEU A 684 0.30 -166.69 -51.55
CA LEU A 684 1.22 -167.37 -52.47
C LEU A 684 0.90 -168.87 -52.50
N GLN A 685 0.78 -169.50 -51.33
CA GLN A 685 0.43 -170.93 -51.20
C GLN A 685 -0.88 -171.26 -51.92
N LEU A 686 -1.92 -170.44 -51.71
CA LEU A 686 -3.23 -170.63 -52.37
C LEU A 686 -3.19 -170.47 -53.90
N ARG A 687 -2.12 -169.90 -54.48
CA ARG A 687 -1.91 -169.85 -55.94
C ARG A 687 -1.17 -171.09 -56.43
N GLU A 688 -0.19 -171.58 -55.68
CA GLU A 688 0.57 -172.79 -55.99
C GLU A 688 -0.35 -174.03 -55.98
N GLU A 689 -1.18 -174.20 -54.93
CA GLU A 689 -2.17 -175.28 -54.82
C GLU A 689 -3.24 -175.27 -55.91
N ARG A 690 -3.60 -174.08 -56.42
CA ARG A 690 -4.57 -173.96 -57.53
C ARG A 690 -3.93 -174.34 -58.87
N ALA A 691 -2.65 -174.03 -59.06
CA ALA A 691 -1.94 -174.34 -60.30
C ALA A 691 -1.74 -175.85 -60.48
N THR A 692 -1.37 -176.58 -59.41
CA THR A 692 -1.25 -178.05 -59.45
C THR A 692 -2.60 -178.72 -59.77
N TRP A 693 -3.67 -178.33 -59.08
CA TRP A 693 -5.01 -178.88 -59.31
C TRP A 693 -5.51 -178.65 -60.76
N THR A 694 -5.18 -177.50 -61.37
CA THR A 694 -5.55 -177.26 -62.79
C THR A 694 -4.79 -178.14 -63.78
N LEU A 695 -3.57 -178.59 -63.47
CA LEU A 695 -2.80 -179.49 -64.34
C LEU A 695 -3.36 -180.92 -64.30
N GLU A 696 -3.55 -181.48 -63.09
CA GLU A 696 -4.07 -182.84 -62.88
C GLU A 696 -5.47 -183.02 -63.51
N ARG A 697 -6.31 -182.00 -63.43
CA ARG A 697 -7.65 -181.96 -64.03
C ARG A 697 -7.61 -182.01 -65.57
N GLU A 698 -6.66 -181.32 -66.19
CA GLU A 698 -6.57 -181.25 -67.66
C GLU A 698 -6.00 -182.55 -68.24
N GLU A 699 -4.99 -183.12 -67.60
CA GLU A 699 -4.41 -184.44 -67.93
C GLU A 699 -5.49 -185.54 -67.82
N SER A 700 -6.30 -185.50 -66.76
CA SER A 700 -7.46 -186.40 -66.59
C SER A 700 -8.51 -186.26 -67.69
N ARG A 701 -8.77 -185.04 -68.20
CA ARG A 701 -9.74 -184.83 -69.29
C ARG A 701 -9.22 -185.38 -70.62
N VAL A 702 -7.96 -185.13 -70.95
CA VAL A 702 -7.34 -185.64 -72.19
C VAL A 702 -7.33 -187.17 -72.22
N ALA A 703 -7.08 -187.83 -71.08
CA ALA A 703 -7.20 -189.28 -70.98
C ALA A 703 -8.61 -189.77 -71.33
N ALA A 704 -9.65 -189.19 -70.72
CA ALA A 704 -11.06 -189.55 -70.99
C ALA A 704 -11.46 -189.32 -72.47
N GLU A 705 -11.03 -188.21 -73.08
CA GLU A 705 -11.29 -187.91 -74.50
C GLU A 705 -10.64 -188.92 -75.47
N THR A 706 -9.58 -189.63 -75.06
CA THR A 706 -8.95 -190.67 -75.90
C THR A 706 -9.66 -192.03 -75.82
N GLU A 707 -10.16 -192.44 -74.64
CA GLU A 707 -10.93 -193.68 -74.51
C GLU A 707 -12.36 -193.55 -75.10
N GLN A 708 -12.97 -192.36 -75.04
CA GLN A 708 -14.25 -192.14 -75.72
C GLN A 708 -14.14 -192.40 -77.23
N LYS A 709 -13.07 -191.93 -77.88
CA LYS A 709 -12.84 -192.16 -79.32
C LYS A 709 -12.63 -193.64 -79.65
N ARG A 710 -11.92 -194.39 -78.79
CA ARG A 710 -11.78 -195.86 -78.93
C ARG A 710 -13.13 -196.57 -78.85
N LEU A 711 -14.00 -196.17 -77.92
CA LEU A 711 -15.35 -196.71 -77.79
C LEU A 711 -16.23 -196.38 -79.00
N GLU A 712 -16.12 -195.17 -79.55
CA GLU A 712 -16.85 -194.77 -80.76
C GLU A 712 -16.39 -195.57 -82.00
N GLU A 713 -15.08 -195.81 -82.16
CA GLU A 713 -14.53 -196.67 -83.23
C GLU A 713 -15.00 -198.13 -83.11
N LEU A 714 -14.91 -198.72 -81.91
CA LEU A 714 -15.38 -200.11 -81.66
C LEU A 714 -16.89 -200.26 -81.92
N ASN A 715 -17.70 -199.29 -81.48
CA ASN A 715 -19.15 -199.30 -81.68
C ASN A 715 -19.52 -199.15 -83.17
N ALA A 716 -18.73 -198.37 -83.93
CA ALA A 716 -18.86 -198.30 -85.37
C ALA A 716 -18.47 -199.60 -86.10
N GLU A 717 -17.62 -200.45 -85.54
CA GLU A 717 -17.37 -201.81 -86.04
C GLU A 717 -18.45 -202.80 -85.61
N LEU A 718 -18.91 -202.76 -84.36
CA LEU A 718 -19.97 -203.62 -83.85
C LEU A 718 -21.27 -203.48 -84.65
N ARG A 719 -21.65 -202.24 -84.99
CA ARG A 719 -22.83 -201.98 -85.84
C ARG A 719 -22.67 -202.51 -87.27
N ARG A 720 -21.45 -202.55 -87.80
CA ARG A 720 -21.17 -203.13 -89.13
C ARG A 720 -21.30 -204.66 -89.12
N THR A 721 -20.92 -205.32 -88.02
CA THR A 721 -21.13 -206.77 -87.88
C THR A 721 -22.58 -207.12 -87.54
N GLU A 722 -23.29 -206.31 -86.75
CA GLU A 722 -24.73 -206.50 -86.47
C GLU A 722 -25.59 -206.43 -87.73
N VAL A 723 -25.41 -205.42 -88.60
CA VAL A 723 -26.19 -205.30 -89.85
C VAL A 723 -25.97 -206.53 -90.74
N TRP A 724 -24.71 -206.95 -90.93
CA TRP A 724 -24.39 -208.16 -91.69
C TRP A 724 -25.05 -209.42 -91.10
N LEU A 725 -25.11 -209.52 -89.77
CA LEU A 725 -25.77 -210.64 -89.07
C LEU A 725 -27.31 -210.56 -89.10
N GLN A 726 -27.90 -209.43 -89.45
CA GLN A 726 -29.34 -209.28 -89.69
C GLN A 726 -29.72 -209.67 -91.11
N ASP A 727 -28.95 -209.23 -92.12
CA ASP A 727 -29.15 -209.62 -93.53
C ASP A 727 -29.09 -211.15 -93.69
N GLU A 728 -28.06 -211.80 -93.14
CA GLU A 728 -27.89 -213.25 -93.26
C GLU A 728 -28.98 -214.05 -92.50
N ARG A 729 -29.59 -213.46 -91.46
CA ARG A 729 -30.78 -214.04 -90.79
C ARG A 729 -32.03 -213.90 -91.67
N ALA A 730 -32.20 -212.77 -92.36
CA ALA A 730 -33.32 -212.56 -93.27
C ALA A 730 -33.26 -213.50 -94.50
N GLU A 731 -32.06 -213.76 -95.02
CA GLU A 731 -31.82 -214.77 -96.08
C GLU A 731 -32.14 -216.19 -95.56
N ARG A 732 -31.82 -216.49 -94.29
CA ARG A 732 -32.15 -217.78 -93.66
C ARG A 732 -33.65 -217.98 -93.45
N GLU A 733 -34.36 -216.97 -92.93
CA GLU A 733 -35.83 -217.01 -92.82
C GLU A 733 -36.52 -217.16 -94.17
N ARG A 734 -35.98 -216.54 -95.23
CA ARG A 734 -36.49 -216.67 -96.60
C ARG A 734 -36.48 -218.14 -97.05
N LEU A 735 -35.38 -218.85 -96.81
CA LEU A 735 -35.28 -220.28 -97.10
C LEU A 735 -36.17 -221.14 -96.17
N GLU A 736 -36.35 -220.74 -94.91
CA GLU A 736 -37.28 -221.44 -94.00
C GLU A 736 -38.77 -221.24 -94.37
N ARG A 737 -39.12 -220.14 -95.05
CA ARG A 737 -40.46 -219.96 -95.64
C ARG A 737 -40.70 -220.90 -96.82
N GLU A 738 -39.70 -221.15 -97.67
CA GLU A 738 -39.77 -222.18 -98.73
C GLU A 738 -39.89 -223.60 -98.14
N LEU A 739 -39.15 -223.86 -97.05
CA LEU A 739 -39.26 -225.08 -96.23
C LEU A 739 -40.68 -225.28 -95.66
N HIS A 740 -41.42 -224.20 -95.42
CA HIS A 740 -42.80 -224.24 -94.95
C HIS A 740 -43.83 -224.55 -96.05
N GLN A 741 -43.59 -224.10 -97.30
CA GLN A 741 -44.55 -224.26 -98.39
C GLN A 741 -44.61 -225.71 -98.92
N LEU A 742 -43.48 -226.39 -99.02
CA LEU A 742 -43.42 -227.83 -99.36
C LEU A 742 -44.04 -228.72 -98.26
N ARG A 743 -43.94 -228.30 -96.99
CA ARG A 743 -44.57 -228.99 -95.84
C ARG A 743 -46.10 -228.90 -95.84
N ALA A 744 -46.70 -227.94 -96.55
CA ALA A 744 -48.16 -227.84 -96.69
C ALA A 744 -48.70 -228.93 -97.64
N GLN A 745 -48.13 -229.06 -98.83
CA GLN A 745 -48.64 -229.94 -99.90
C GLN A 745 -48.65 -231.43 -99.55
N GLN A 746 -47.78 -231.90 -98.65
CA GLN A 746 -47.79 -233.29 -98.21
C GLN A 746 -48.71 -233.57 -97.00
N ARG A 747 -49.15 -232.53 -96.27
CA ARG A 747 -50.11 -232.66 -95.16
C ARG A 747 -51.55 -232.79 -95.64
N GLU A 748 -51.88 -232.25 -96.81
CA GLU A 748 -53.16 -232.55 -97.49
C GLU A 748 -53.32 -234.06 -97.81
N LEU A 749 -52.25 -234.86 -97.74
CA LEU A 749 -52.31 -236.32 -97.84
C LEU A 749 -52.68 -237.05 -96.53
N GLN A 750 -52.83 -236.35 -95.40
CA GLN A 750 -53.20 -236.97 -94.11
C GLN A 750 -54.64 -237.53 -94.09
N GLU A 751 -55.58 -236.81 -94.69
CA GLU A 751 -56.96 -236.80 -94.16
C GLU A 751 -57.89 -237.91 -94.68
N LEU A 752 -57.47 -238.70 -95.68
CA LEU A 752 -58.35 -239.65 -96.37
C LEU A 752 -58.14 -241.15 -96.07
N LYS A 753 -57.34 -241.51 -95.06
CA LYS A 753 -57.13 -242.95 -94.69
C LYS A 753 -57.30 -243.31 -93.21
N SER A 754 -57.58 -242.35 -92.33
CA SER A 754 -57.86 -242.58 -90.89
C SER A 754 -59.21 -243.27 -90.61
N VAL A 755 -60.06 -243.50 -91.62
CA VAL A 755 -61.37 -244.19 -91.51
C VAL A 755 -61.23 -245.69 -91.16
N ARG A 756 -60.02 -246.25 -90.97
CA ARG A 756 -59.81 -247.68 -90.70
C ARG A 756 -58.78 -248.01 -89.60
N ARG A 757 -59.29 -248.18 -88.37
CA ARG A 757 -58.72 -248.95 -87.22
C ARG A 757 -57.54 -248.24 -86.51
N LYS A 758 -57.51 -248.09 -85.17
CA LYS A 758 -57.72 -249.00 -84.01
C LYS A 758 -56.52 -249.94 -83.72
N THR A 759 -55.53 -249.48 -82.93
CA THR A 759 -55.01 -250.08 -81.66
C THR A 759 -53.89 -249.22 -81.00
N GLU A 760 -53.66 -249.41 -79.69
CA GLU A 760 -52.37 -249.38 -78.93
C GLU A 760 -51.56 -248.09 -78.53
N THR A 761 -51.36 -247.94 -77.19
CA THR A 761 -50.12 -247.71 -76.35
C THR A 761 -49.25 -246.40 -76.29
N GLU A 762 -49.19 -245.79 -75.08
CA GLU A 762 -48.07 -245.64 -74.08
C GLU A 762 -46.77 -244.76 -74.19
N GLU A 763 -46.37 -244.22 -73.00
CA GLU A 763 -45.03 -244.12 -72.32
C GLU A 763 -43.96 -242.96 -72.37
N GLN A 764 -43.46 -242.61 -71.14
CA GLN A 764 -42.13 -242.07 -70.63
C GLN A 764 -41.49 -240.75 -71.19
N GLN A 765 -40.46 -240.04 -70.63
CA GLN A 765 -39.51 -240.22 -69.47
C GLN A 765 -39.15 -238.87 -68.71
N SER A 766 -37.91 -238.61 -68.21
CA SER A 766 -37.64 -237.81 -66.95
C SER A 766 -36.53 -236.70 -66.86
N SER A 767 -36.55 -235.91 -65.75
CA SER A 767 -35.44 -235.25 -64.96
C SER A 767 -35.06 -233.74 -65.10
N THR A 768 -34.38 -233.17 -64.07
CA THR A 768 -33.93 -231.76 -63.77
C THR A 768 -35.03 -230.77 -63.29
N ASP A 769 -34.82 -229.71 -62.47
CA ASP A 769 -33.65 -229.12 -61.74
C ASP A 769 -34.11 -228.39 -60.42
N ASP A 770 -33.19 -227.88 -59.58
CA ASP A 770 -33.44 -227.32 -58.21
C ASP A 770 -33.58 -225.76 -58.07
N THR A 771 -34.09 -225.25 -56.92
CA THR A 771 -34.28 -223.79 -56.61
C THR A 771 -34.22 -223.38 -55.12
N GLU A 772 -33.74 -222.14 -54.87
CA GLU A 772 -34.07 -221.14 -53.80
C GLU A 772 -33.86 -221.37 -52.27
N GLU A 773 -34.18 -220.29 -51.52
CA GLU A 773 -34.27 -220.07 -50.04
C GLU A 773 -32.92 -219.86 -49.27
N ASP A 774 -32.79 -219.08 -48.18
CA ASP A 774 -33.72 -218.37 -47.24
C ASP A 774 -32.98 -217.19 -46.51
N PRO A 775 -33.38 -216.60 -45.34
CA PRO A 775 -34.58 -215.82 -44.92
C PRO A 775 -34.34 -214.35 -44.45
N CYS A 776 -35.37 -213.48 -44.61
CA CYS A 776 -36.05 -212.53 -43.66
C CYS A 776 -35.34 -211.79 -42.46
N PRO A 777 -35.98 -210.84 -41.70
CA PRO A 777 -37.31 -210.20 -41.83
C PRO A 777 -37.47 -208.65 -41.56
N LYS A 778 -38.38 -208.01 -42.33
CA LYS A 778 -39.48 -207.07 -41.92
C LYS A 778 -39.18 -205.66 -41.34
N GLU A 779 -39.65 -204.54 -41.92
CA GLU A 779 -41.03 -204.00 -42.24
C GLU A 779 -41.67 -203.25 -41.05
N ASP A 780 -42.36 -202.09 -41.19
CA ASP A 780 -42.50 -201.08 -42.27
C ASP A 780 -43.03 -199.74 -41.63
N GLY A 781 -43.48 -198.66 -42.30
CA GLY A 781 -43.76 -198.35 -43.71
C GLY A 781 -44.46 -196.96 -43.87
N GLU A 782 -45.06 -196.70 -45.05
CA GLU A 782 -45.97 -195.57 -45.41
C GLU A 782 -45.38 -194.12 -45.42
N THR A 783 -45.84 -193.11 -46.19
CA THR A 783 -46.64 -192.95 -47.45
C THR A 783 -46.52 -191.49 -47.97
N ALA A 784 -46.54 -191.27 -49.31
CA ALA A 784 -46.99 -190.05 -50.06
C ALA A 784 -46.25 -188.69 -49.83
N CYS A 785 -46.09 -187.76 -50.79
CA CYS A 785 -46.43 -187.64 -52.24
C CYS A 785 -45.75 -186.37 -52.86
N ASP A 786 -45.66 -186.06 -54.17
CA ASP A 786 -45.58 -186.80 -55.45
C ASP A 786 -45.27 -185.79 -56.63
N GLU A 787 -45.11 -186.27 -57.87
CA GLU A 787 -45.18 -185.60 -59.21
C GLU A 787 -44.13 -184.55 -59.73
N ASP A 788 -43.55 -184.87 -60.90
CA ASP A 788 -43.36 -184.10 -62.16
C ASP A 788 -42.52 -182.80 -62.42
N THR A 789 -41.57 -182.95 -63.38
CA THR A 789 -41.25 -182.10 -64.57
C THR A 789 -40.52 -180.71 -64.53
N SER A 790 -39.32 -180.71 -65.15
CA SER A 790 -38.88 -179.84 -66.28
C SER A 790 -38.31 -178.39 -66.15
N SER A 791 -37.13 -178.20 -66.78
CA SER A 791 -36.73 -177.11 -67.73
C SER A 791 -36.11 -175.73 -67.31
N SER A 792 -34.85 -175.56 -67.73
CA SER A 792 -34.29 -174.39 -68.48
C SER A 792 -33.78 -173.07 -67.81
N SER A 793 -32.81 -172.46 -68.51
CA SER A 793 -32.51 -170.99 -68.59
C SER A 793 -31.47 -170.33 -67.65
N SER A 794 -30.93 -169.19 -68.09
CA SER A 794 -29.81 -168.37 -67.52
C SER A 794 -30.28 -166.90 -67.27
N PRO A 795 -29.45 -165.84 -67.03
CA PRO A 795 -28.12 -165.65 -66.40
C PRO A 795 -28.06 -164.41 -65.42
N GLN A 796 -26.86 -163.83 -65.19
CA GLN A 796 -26.53 -162.38 -64.96
C GLN A 796 -26.41 -161.68 -63.56
N LEU A 797 -25.14 -161.35 -63.22
CA LEU A 797 -24.50 -160.00 -63.05
C LEU A 797 -24.87 -158.91 -61.97
N CYS A 798 -23.83 -158.07 -61.74
CA CYS A 798 -23.72 -156.74 -61.08
C CYS A 798 -23.48 -156.69 -59.55
N SER A 799 -22.54 -155.90 -58.95
CA SER A 799 -21.86 -154.60 -59.24
C SER A 799 -22.58 -153.37 -58.63
N GLN A 800 -21.97 -152.25 -58.20
CA GLN A 800 -20.58 -151.81 -57.86
C GLN A 800 -20.67 -150.35 -57.28
N SER A 801 -19.59 -149.80 -56.66
CA SER A 801 -19.21 -148.35 -56.68
C SER A 801 -20.19 -147.30 -56.05
N SER A 802 -19.93 -145.99 -55.81
CA SER A 802 -18.76 -145.09 -55.52
C SER A 802 -19.33 -143.63 -55.26
N VAL A 803 -18.67 -142.45 -55.17
CA VAL A 803 -17.26 -141.93 -55.23
C VAL A 803 -17.15 -140.45 -54.68
N GLU A 804 -15.96 -139.98 -54.25
CA GLU A 804 -15.40 -138.57 -54.14
C GLU A 804 -16.27 -137.37 -53.60
N GLU A 805 -15.91 -136.06 -53.43
CA GLU A 805 -14.74 -135.09 -53.54
C GLU A 805 -15.07 -133.85 -52.61
N GLU A 806 -14.22 -133.04 -51.93
CA GLU A 806 -13.16 -132.00 -52.22
C GLU A 806 -13.61 -130.49 -52.36
N GLU A 807 -12.63 -129.54 -52.40
CA GLU A 807 -12.66 -128.06 -52.71
C GLU A 807 -13.28 -127.01 -51.71
N GLU A 808 -12.94 -125.69 -51.67
CA GLU A 808 -11.67 -124.90 -51.87
C GLU A 808 -11.78 -123.38 -51.42
N LEU A 809 -10.65 -122.62 -51.41
CA LEU A 809 -10.44 -121.12 -51.56
C LEU A 809 -11.13 -120.06 -50.61
N TYR A 810 -10.87 -118.72 -50.65
CA TYR A 810 -9.64 -117.85 -50.67
C TYR A 810 -10.01 -116.31 -50.63
N GLU A 811 -9.01 -115.39 -50.70
CA GLU A 811 -9.08 -113.94 -51.12
C GLU A 811 -9.72 -112.91 -50.12
N SER A 812 -9.39 -111.59 -50.02
CA SER A 812 -8.31 -110.69 -50.52
C SER A 812 -8.25 -109.33 -49.75
N ALA A 813 -7.37 -108.40 -50.15
CA ALA A 813 -6.96 -107.13 -49.49
C ALA A 813 -7.35 -105.84 -50.28
N LYS A 814 -6.56 -104.75 -50.11
CA LYS A 814 -6.52 -103.44 -50.85
C LYS A 814 -7.34 -102.25 -50.28
N ASP A 815 -7.06 -100.96 -50.58
CA ASP A 815 -5.80 -100.18 -50.84
C ASP A 815 -6.11 -98.64 -50.84
N ASP A 816 -5.06 -97.81 -50.89
CA ASP A 816 -4.93 -96.51 -51.60
C ASP A 816 -5.64 -95.17 -51.23
N LEU A 817 -4.80 -94.20 -50.83
CA LEU A 817 -4.44 -92.92 -51.49
C LEU A 817 -5.50 -91.90 -52.04
N SER A 818 -5.29 -90.62 -51.64
CA SER A 818 -4.98 -89.43 -52.49
C SER A 818 -5.84 -88.13 -52.41
N VAL A 819 -5.12 -87.02 -52.15
CA VAL A 819 -5.10 -85.71 -52.88
C VAL A 819 -6.38 -84.85 -53.06
N HIS A 820 -6.34 -83.59 -52.55
CA HIS A 820 -6.46 -82.38 -53.40
C HIS A 820 -5.94 -81.06 -52.77
N ARG A 821 -5.82 -80.02 -53.62
CA ARG A 821 -5.41 -78.61 -53.40
C ARG A 821 -6.47 -77.71 -54.12
N PRO A 822 -6.40 -76.35 -54.27
CA PRO A 822 -5.31 -75.36 -54.12
C PRO A 822 -5.71 -74.23 -53.11
N ALA A 823 -5.17 -73.01 -53.03
CA ALA A 823 -4.27 -72.23 -53.90
C ALA A 823 -3.36 -71.24 -53.14
N ILE A 824 -2.45 -70.61 -53.88
CA ILE A 824 -1.52 -69.55 -53.44
C ILE A 824 -1.72 -68.35 -54.37
N CYS A 825 -1.52 -67.13 -53.88
CA CYS A 825 -1.13 -65.99 -54.71
C CYS A 825 0.02 -65.24 -54.02
N SER A 826 0.84 -64.55 -54.82
CA SER A 826 2.12 -63.97 -54.41
C SER A 826 2.45 -62.77 -55.30
N ASP A 827 3.00 -61.70 -54.72
CA ASP A 827 3.69 -60.67 -55.48
C ASP A 827 4.92 -60.14 -54.73
N LEU A 828 5.89 -59.64 -55.48
CA LEU A 828 7.24 -59.27 -55.04
C LEU A 828 7.53 -57.80 -55.38
N CYS A 829 8.21 -57.06 -54.49
CA CYS A 829 8.84 -55.80 -54.89
C CYS A 829 10.09 -55.43 -54.04
N ASP A 830 11.25 -55.54 -54.71
CA ASP A 830 12.52 -54.81 -54.56
C ASP A 830 13.03 -54.29 -53.17
N PRO A 831 14.18 -54.78 -52.66
CA PRO A 831 14.79 -54.30 -51.41
C PRO A 831 15.78 -53.12 -51.52
N TYR A 832 15.99 -52.48 -52.67
CA TYR A 832 17.14 -51.57 -52.86
C TYR A 832 17.02 -50.12 -52.38
N MET A 833 15.85 -49.65 -51.90
CA MET A 833 15.63 -48.23 -51.55
C MET A 833 15.90 -47.87 -50.07
N TRP A 834 15.79 -48.81 -49.13
CA TRP A 834 15.78 -48.47 -47.69
C TRP A 834 17.13 -47.93 -47.18
N LYS A 835 18.24 -48.56 -47.61
CA LYS A 835 19.59 -48.30 -47.06
C LYS A 835 20.15 -46.90 -47.27
N LYS A 836 19.60 -46.09 -48.20
CA LYS A 836 20.02 -44.68 -48.34
C LYS A 836 19.37 -43.77 -47.30
N SER A 837 18.16 -44.07 -46.84
CA SER A 837 17.42 -43.20 -45.91
C SER A 837 18.02 -43.22 -44.52
N GLU A 838 18.35 -44.42 -43.99
CA GLU A 838 18.97 -44.57 -42.67
C GLU A 838 20.38 -43.96 -42.64
N GLU A 839 21.15 -44.11 -43.73
CA GLU A 839 22.51 -43.57 -43.84
C GLU A 839 22.58 -42.03 -44.00
N GLU A 840 21.52 -41.35 -44.45
CA GLU A 840 21.45 -39.89 -44.40
C GLU A 840 20.96 -39.39 -43.03
N GLU A 841 20.02 -40.08 -42.40
CA GLU A 841 19.50 -39.66 -41.09
C GLU A 841 20.54 -39.89 -39.97
N GLU A 842 21.29 -40.99 -39.97
CA GLU A 842 22.47 -41.16 -39.08
C GLU A 842 23.51 -40.04 -39.29
N ARG A 843 23.76 -39.64 -40.54
CA ARG A 843 24.72 -38.56 -40.86
C ARG A 843 24.20 -37.19 -40.45
N ARG A 844 22.87 -36.99 -40.38
CA ARG A 844 22.26 -35.78 -39.80
C ARG A 844 22.39 -35.77 -38.27
N VAL A 845 22.02 -36.85 -37.59
CA VAL A 845 22.13 -36.97 -36.12
C VAL A 845 23.57 -36.74 -35.67
N ARG A 846 24.54 -37.47 -36.24
CA ARG A 846 25.98 -37.32 -35.91
C ARG A 846 26.58 -35.95 -36.29
N ARG A 847 25.91 -35.16 -37.14
CA ARG A 847 26.26 -33.74 -37.42
C ARG A 847 25.58 -32.77 -36.46
N GLY A 848 24.42 -33.10 -35.92
CA GLY A 848 23.76 -32.37 -34.83
C GLY A 848 24.56 -32.49 -33.54
N GLU A 849 24.82 -33.73 -33.09
CA GLU A 849 25.57 -34.04 -31.86
C GLU A 849 26.92 -33.30 -31.81
N ARG A 850 27.75 -33.45 -32.86
CA ARG A 850 29.05 -32.76 -32.96
C ARG A 850 28.94 -31.23 -33.00
N ARG A 851 27.81 -30.67 -33.40
CA ARG A 851 27.57 -29.22 -33.41
C ARG A 851 27.20 -28.71 -32.02
N ASP A 852 26.44 -29.48 -31.26
CA ASP A 852 26.03 -29.11 -29.90
C ASP A 852 27.10 -29.47 -28.84
N GLU A 853 27.90 -30.51 -29.05
CA GLU A 853 29.18 -30.72 -28.32
C GLU A 853 30.12 -29.53 -28.53
N ARG A 854 30.29 -29.08 -29.77
CA ARG A 854 31.14 -27.92 -30.09
C ARG A 854 30.62 -26.63 -29.45
N LYS A 855 29.30 -26.39 -29.47
CA LYS A 855 28.70 -25.25 -28.72
C LYS A 855 28.96 -25.36 -27.22
N LYS A 856 28.81 -26.54 -26.60
CA LYS A 856 29.13 -26.73 -25.18
C LYS A 856 30.60 -26.44 -24.87
N SER A 857 31.51 -26.84 -25.75
CA SER A 857 32.94 -26.49 -25.66
C SER A 857 33.16 -24.98 -25.75
N GLU A 858 32.53 -24.31 -26.72
CA GLU A 858 32.67 -22.86 -26.92
C GLU A 858 32.03 -22.06 -25.76
N GLU A 859 30.92 -22.53 -25.19
CA GLU A 859 30.33 -21.97 -23.95
C GLU A 859 31.18 -22.21 -22.69
N GLU A 860 31.82 -23.39 -22.55
CA GLU A 860 32.70 -23.63 -21.39
C GLU A 860 33.97 -22.77 -21.47
N GLU A 861 34.52 -22.57 -22.68
CA GLU A 861 35.65 -21.67 -22.91
C GLU A 861 35.29 -20.22 -22.54
N GLU A 862 34.13 -19.69 -22.99
CA GLU A 862 33.64 -18.38 -22.53
C GLU A 862 33.50 -18.29 -21.01
N ARG A 863 32.95 -19.35 -20.37
CA ARG A 863 32.79 -19.39 -18.91
C ARG A 863 34.13 -19.45 -18.17
N ARG A 864 35.17 -20.04 -18.77
CA ARG A 864 36.55 -20.02 -18.25
C ARG A 864 37.18 -18.64 -18.38
N VAL A 865 37.07 -17.99 -19.55
CA VAL A 865 37.57 -16.61 -19.77
C VAL A 865 36.93 -15.63 -18.78
N ARG A 866 35.60 -15.61 -18.68
CA ARG A 866 34.86 -14.73 -17.74
C ARG A 866 35.16 -15.01 -16.26
N ARG A 867 35.61 -16.21 -15.91
CA ARG A 867 36.13 -16.55 -14.56
C ARG A 867 37.56 -16.07 -14.35
N GLY A 868 38.39 -16.04 -15.39
CA GLY A 868 39.73 -15.43 -15.38
C GLY A 868 39.66 -13.92 -15.16
N GLU A 869 38.89 -13.21 -16.00
CA GLU A 869 38.71 -11.76 -15.94
C GLU A 869 38.27 -11.29 -14.54
N ARG A 870 37.21 -11.89 -13.98
CA ARG A 870 36.72 -11.58 -12.63
C ARG A 870 37.74 -11.88 -11.52
N ARG A 871 38.66 -12.83 -11.73
CA ARG A 871 39.72 -13.14 -10.76
C ARG A 871 40.82 -12.09 -10.78
N ASP A 872 41.16 -11.54 -11.95
CA ASP A 872 42.17 -10.51 -12.08
C ASP A 872 41.62 -9.09 -11.79
N GLU A 873 40.33 -8.82 -12.03
CA GLU A 873 39.63 -7.66 -11.46
C GLU A 873 39.67 -7.68 -9.93
N ARG A 874 39.35 -8.84 -9.32
CA ARG A 874 39.40 -9.01 -7.87
C ARG A 874 40.80 -8.78 -7.31
N LYS A 875 41.84 -9.37 -7.91
CA LYS A 875 43.24 -9.07 -7.52
C LYS A 875 43.59 -7.59 -7.61
N LYS A 876 43.16 -6.89 -8.68
CA LYS A 876 43.38 -5.44 -8.82
C LYS A 876 42.71 -4.65 -7.69
N SER A 877 41.50 -5.04 -7.28
CA SER A 877 40.81 -4.42 -6.13
C SER A 877 41.54 -4.69 -4.81
N GLU A 878 42.01 -5.92 -4.58
CA GLU A 878 42.76 -6.30 -3.38
C GLU A 878 44.14 -5.59 -3.32
N GLU A 879 44.83 -5.40 -4.46
CA GLU A 879 46.04 -4.56 -4.56
C GLU A 879 45.76 -3.07 -4.33
N GLU A 880 44.63 -2.53 -4.79
CA GLU A 880 44.31 -1.12 -4.54
C GLU A 880 43.97 -0.89 -3.06
N GLU A 881 43.26 -1.83 -2.43
CA GLU A 881 42.95 -1.80 -1.00
C GLU A 881 44.24 -1.85 -0.15
N GLU A 882 45.19 -2.75 -0.47
CA GLU A 882 46.53 -2.73 0.14
C GLU A 882 47.24 -1.37 -0.02
N ARG A 883 47.17 -0.76 -1.20
CA ARG A 883 47.80 0.55 -1.48
C ARG A 883 47.10 1.67 -0.70
N ARG A 884 45.78 1.60 -0.48
CA ARG A 884 45.01 2.53 0.37
C ARG A 884 45.41 2.37 1.84
N VAL A 885 45.46 1.14 2.37
CA VAL A 885 45.89 0.85 3.75
C VAL A 885 47.35 1.29 4.00
N ARG A 886 48.27 1.03 3.05
CA ARG A 886 49.66 1.50 3.14
C ARG A 886 49.80 3.02 3.04
N ARG A 887 48.88 3.72 2.35
CA ARG A 887 48.81 5.19 2.35
C ARG A 887 48.24 5.75 3.66
N GLY A 888 47.23 5.10 4.25
CA GLY A 888 46.71 5.42 5.59
C GLY A 888 47.81 5.39 6.64
N LYS A 889 48.45 4.23 6.84
CA LYS A 889 49.53 4.05 7.83
C LYS A 889 50.74 4.98 7.62
N ARG A 890 51.00 5.47 6.41
CA ARG A 890 52.02 6.49 6.12
C ARG A 890 51.58 7.93 6.38
N ARG A 891 50.26 8.18 6.46
CA ARG A 891 49.67 9.46 6.85
C ARG A 891 49.60 9.56 8.36
N ASP A 892 49.16 8.49 9.03
CA ASP A 892 49.02 8.43 10.50
C ASP A 892 50.39 8.60 11.17
N LYS A 893 51.43 7.89 10.68
CA LYS A 893 52.81 8.07 11.15
C LYS A 893 53.40 9.47 10.87
N ARG A 894 52.80 10.26 9.97
CA ARG A 894 53.14 11.68 9.72
C ARG A 894 52.32 12.67 10.55
N THR A 895 51.57 12.17 11.53
CA THR A 895 50.90 12.94 12.59
C THR A 895 51.33 12.52 13.99
N GLU A 896 52.27 11.58 14.09
CA GLU A 896 53.01 11.20 15.32
C GLU A 896 54.48 11.66 15.32
N GLU A 897 54.93 12.25 14.19
CA GLU A 897 56.20 12.99 14.00
C GLU A 897 55.89 14.49 13.83
#